data_AF-A0A3N5LA01-F1
#
_entry.id   AF-A0A3N5LA01-F1
#
_cell.length_a   1.000
_cell.length_b   1.000
_cell.length_c   1.000
_cell.angle_alpha   90.00
_cell.angle_beta   90.00
_cell.angle_gamma   90.00
#
_symmetry.space_group_name_H-M   'P 1'
#
loop_
_entity.id
_entity.type
_entity.pdbx_description
1 polymer ?
#
loop_
_entity_poly.entity_id
_entity_poly.type
_entity_poly.pdbx_seq_one_letter_code
_entity_poly.pdbx_strand_id
1 'polypeptide(L)'
;MLTHSGAPAVSDFRLAKLLAGIRERVPAVERLDSRYLHFVDLAGELSAADRKVLESLLQYGPADEGGAPAGELLLVVPRFGTVSPWSSKATDIAHVCGLAKVRRIERGVGYYATAARALDEKEWGVVGAALHDRMTENVLRDVAAAAALFHHSSPRPYASVPLLERGAAALEAANAELGLALSPDEIEYLDRAFRELGRDPTDVELMMFAQANSEHCRHKIFNADWIVDGAASPKSLFGMIRNTHEHNPRGVLSAYRDNAAVMEGWPGRRWFAPPGGGSYGGSDEPIDILMKVETHNHPTAISPFPGAATGSGGEIRDEGATGRGSKPKAGLVGFSVSNLRIPGAVQPWEQDAGRPDRIASALQIMIEGPVGAASFNNEFGRPGICGYFRTFEQRVESPGRAPFRGYHKPIMIAGGLGNIRREHVEKAAVVPGAKIIVLGGPAMLIGLGGGAASSVGAGASSADLDFASVQRGNPEIQRRAQEVIDACWALGDENPILLIHDVGAGGLSNAVPESVAHGTTGGDIDLRRVPSDEPGMSPLEIWCNEAQERYVLIVAAPQLAAFGALCERERCPFAVIGEVTSDGTLRVEDPQFGNVPVDMPLATLLGKPPRMTRDVSRLPHASDDFDPAQLDLRDAAFRLLRLPTVADKTFLITIGDRSVGGMISRDPLVGPWQVAVSDVAVTVSDYFSNHGEAMAMGERTPLALLDAAASGRMAVCEAVTNILAADVGRIEDVRLSANWMAACGEPGEDADLYDTVRAVGEELCPALGIAIPVGKDSLSMKTAWTDEAGPRKVVAPVSLIVSAFAPVEDVRRTLTPQLRTDRGPTRLLLVDLGGGRNRLGGSCLAQVYGKLGDVPPDCDDPGLVRALAQAITRLRREGRLLAYHDRSDGGLFVTLCEMAFAGRCGIEASLGESGQAAVAAALFAEELGVVIQVAEGDVAHVSEVLRSAGLGDCVREVGRVVEAGRVSVLDGGGREVFTASRTELRRAWSETSWRMQALRDNPECAHEEYARATDPNDPGLHARLTYDPAGDVAAPYVAVGVRPPVAILREQGVNSQVEMAAAFHRAGFDPVDVHMTDLIAGRVSLDTFRGLVACGGFSY
;
A
#
# COMPACT_ATOMS: atom_id res chain seq x y z
N MET A 1 -0.56 39.63 -3.10
CA MET A 1 -0.90 38.62 -2.08
C MET A 1 -1.80 39.24 -1.02
N LEU A 2 -2.97 38.66 -0.76
CA LEU A 2 -3.77 38.92 0.44
C LEU A 2 -3.45 37.89 1.52
N THR A 3 -3.59 38.27 2.78
CA THR A 3 -3.42 37.36 3.93
C THR A 3 -4.68 37.35 4.78
N HIS A 4 -5.16 36.15 5.12
CA HIS A 4 -6.32 35.94 5.99
C HIS A 4 -5.95 35.02 7.15
N SER A 5 -6.36 35.37 8.37
CA SER A 5 -6.22 34.48 9.53
C SER A 5 -7.37 33.48 9.57
N GLY A 6 -7.05 32.23 9.86
CA GLY A 6 -8.02 31.16 10.05
C GLY A 6 -8.19 30.74 11.52
N ALA A 7 -8.81 29.58 11.69
CA ALA A 7 -9.02 28.93 12.98
C ALA A 7 -7.71 28.48 13.65
N PRO A 8 -7.74 28.12 14.94
CA PRO A 8 -6.65 27.39 15.58
C PRO A 8 -6.21 26.17 14.75
N ALA A 9 -4.91 26.04 14.50
CA ALA A 9 -4.39 25.04 13.57
C ALA A 9 -4.10 23.67 14.22
N VAL A 10 -3.83 23.69 15.52
CA VAL A 10 -3.37 22.53 16.28
C VAL A 10 -4.18 22.44 17.57
N SER A 11 -4.74 21.26 17.86
CA SER A 11 -5.51 20.99 19.08
C SER A 11 -4.64 21.12 20.34
N ASP A 12 -5.25 21.42 21.49
CA ASP A 12 -4.56 21.64 22.76
C ASP A 12 -3.61 20.51 23.17
N PHE A 13 -4.00 19.25 23.02
CA PHE A 13 -3.12 18.12 23.38
C PHE A 13 -1.85 18.04 22.52
N ARG A 14 -1.96 18.40 21.23
CA ARG A 14 -0.82 18.46 20.29
C ARG A 14 0.08 19.65 20.63
N LEU A 15 -0.50 20.81 20.94
CA LEU A 15 0.27 21.98 21.41
C LEU A 15 1.01 21.69 22.71
N ALA A 16 0.36 21.02 23.67
CA ALA A 16 0.98 20.61 24.93
C ALA A 16 2.15 19.64 24.68
N LYS A 17 2.00 18.68 23.75
CA LYS A 17 3.07 17.76 23.36
C LYS A 17 4.26 18.48 22.71
N LEU A 18 4.00 19.38 21.76
CA LEU A 18 5.04 20.21 21.13
C LEU A 18 5.76 21.07 22.16
N LEU A 19 5.00 21.74 23.03
CA LEU A 19 5.54 22.57 24.11
C LEU A 19 6.42 21.76 25.07
N ALA A 20 6.01 20.56 25.47
CA ALA A 20 6.82 19.68 26.32
C ALA A 20 8.16 19.36 25.66
N GLY A 21 8.16 18.92 24.39
CA GLY A 21 9.39 18.61 23.65
C GLY A 21 10.26 19.83 23.33
N ILE A 22 9.68 21.03 23.25
CA ILE A 22 10.43 22.28 23.13
C ILE A 22 11.09 22.62 24.47
N ARG A 23 10.37 22.51 25.59
CA ARG A 23 10.86 22.89 26.94
C ARG A 23 12.01 22.02 27.44
N GLU A 24 12.13 20.79 26.96
CA GLU A 24 13.30 19.95 27.23
C GLU A 24 14.63 20.56 26.75
N ARG A 25 14.57 21.37 25.68
CA ARG A 25 15.76 21.98 25.05
C ARG A 25 15.82 23.49 25.25
N VAL A 26 14.66 24.15 25.33
CA VAL A 26 14.51 25.60 25.55
C VAL A 26 13.50 25.83 26.67
N PRO A 27 13.90 25.69 27.95
CA PRO A 27 12.98 25.77 29.10
C PRO A 27 12.27 27.13 29.26
N ALA A 28 12.79 28.18 28.61
CA ALA A 28 12.24 29.53 28.64
C ALA A 28 10.91 29.68 27.90
N VAL A 29 10.52 28.74 27.01
CA VAL A 29 9.22 28.78 26.33
C VAL A 29 8.12 28.34 27.30
N GLU A 30 7.18 29.24 27.60
CA GLU A 30 6.12 29.01 28.59
C GLU A 30 4.80 28.58 27.96
N ARG A 31 4.48 29.14 26.79
CA ARG A 31 3.22 28.89 26.07
C ARG A 31 3.47 28.84 24.57
N LEU A 32 2.71 27.98 23.90
CA LEU A 32 2.63 27.87 22.45
C LEU A 32 1.17 27.98 22.03
N ASP A 33 0.88 28.83 21.04
CA ASP A 33 -0.42 28.98 20.40
C ASP A 33 -0.28 28.74 18.88
N SER A 34 -1.37 28.49 18.16
CA SER A 34 -1.31 28.25 16.71
C SER A 34 -2.52 28.80 15.96
N ARG A 35 -2.30 29.30 14.73
CA ARG A 35 -3.36 29.72 13.81
C ARG A 35 -3.04 29.32 12.39
N TYR A 36 -4.04 28.93 11.62
CA TYR A 36 -3.88 28.90 10.18
C TYR A 36 -3.74 30.33 9.64
N LEU A 37 -2.84 30.50 8.68
CA LEU A 37 -2.74 31.71 7.86
C LEU A 37 -2.91 31.29 6.40
N HIS A 38 -3.79 31.98 5.69
CA HIS A 38 -4.05 31.76 4.27
C HIS A 38 -3.45 32.88 3.45
N PHE A 39 -2.79 32.52 2.36
CA PHE A 39 -2.13 33.43 1.43
C PHE A 39 -2.82 33.30 0.07
N VAL A 40 -3.32 34.40 -0.47
CA VAL A 40 -4.10 34.41 -1.71
C VAL A 40 -3.37 35.26 -2.75
N ASP A 41 -2.93 34.63 -3.83
CA ASP A 41 -2.43 35.34 -5.00
C ASP A 41 -3.57 35.69 -5.96
N LEU A 42 -3.55 36.92 -6.45
CA LEU A 42 -4.64 37.51 -7.20
C LEU A 42 -4.14 38.10 -8.53
N ALA A 43 -4.90 37.89 -9.59
CA ALA A 43 -4.69 38.53 -10.88
C ALA A 43 -5.14 40.01 -10.91
N GLY A 44 -5.86 40.47 -9.88
CA GLY A 44 -6.36 41.84 -9.73
C GLY A 44 -7.25 42.01 -8.50
N GLU A 45 -7.81 43.20 -8.29
CA GLU A 45 -8.69 43.47 -7.13
C GLU A 45 -10.00 42.67 -7.18
N LEU A 46 -10.41 42.12 -6.03
CA LEU A 46 -11.70 41.44 -5.86
C LEU A 46 -12.83 42.46 -5.69
N SER A 47 -14.02 42.14 -6.21
CA SER A 47 -15.21 42.91 -5.86
C SER A 47 -15.60 42.68 -4.40
N ALA A 48 -16.45 43.53 -3.82
CA ALA A 48 -16.94 43.33 -2.45
C ALA A 48 -17.70 42.00 -2.29
N ALA A 49 -18.39 41.55 -3.34
CA ALA A 49 -19.08 40.26 -3.36
C ALA A 49 -18.08 39.08 -3.39
N ASP A 50 -17.11 39.12 -4.31
CA ASP A 50 -16.07 38.08 -4.43
C ASP A 50 -15.24 37.98 -3.15
N ARG A 51 -14.92 39.12 -2.53
CA ARG A 51 -14.20 39.15 -1.26
C ARG A 51 -14.99 38.48 -0.14
N LYS A 52 -16.30 38.71 -0.06
CA LYS A 52 -17.16 38.04 0.93
C LYS A 52 -17.21 36.53 0.72
N VAL A 53 -17.25 36.08 -0.54
CA VAL A 53 -17.20 34.65 -0.87
C VAL A 53 -15.85 34.06 -0.44
N LEU A 54 -14.73 34.70 -0.80
CA LEU A 54 -13.39 34.27 -0.38
C LEU A 54 -13.25 34.18 1.14
N GLU A 55 -13.69 35.21 1.87
CA GLU A 55 -13.65 35.24 3.34
C GLU A 55 -14.50 34.11 3.95
N SER A 56 -15.63 33.77 3.33
CA SER A 56 -16.47 32.64 3.77
C SER A 56 -15.81 31.29 3.50
N LEU A 57 -15.14 31.11 2.36
CA LEU A 57 -14.41 29.88 2.03
C LEU A 57 -13.24 29.61 2.98
N LEU A 58 -12.58 30.67 3.46
CA LEU A 58 -11.43 30.56 4.37
C LEU A 58 -11.83 30.48 5.85
N GLN A 59 -13.13 30.43 6.16
CA GLN A 59 -13.65 30.23 7.51
C GLN A 59 -14.07 28.76 7.71
N TYR A 60 -13.15 27.94 8.22
CA TYR A 60 -13.37 26.52 8.48
C TYR A 60 -12.58 26.01 9.69
N GLY A 61 -12.88 24.79 10.13
CA GLY A 61 -12.22 24.14 11.27
C GLY A 61 -12.98 24.32 12.59
N PRO A 62 -12.40 23.88 13.72
CA PRO A 62 -13.00 24.03 15.04
C PRO A 62 -13.32 25.49 15.35
N ALA A 63 -14.41 25.72 16.11
CA ALA A 63 -14.79 27.06 16.51
C ALA A 63 -13.67 27.72 17.34
N ASP A 64 -13.37 28.96 17.01
CA ASP A 64 -12.38 29.75 17.73
C ASP A 64 -13.00 30.32 19.01
N GLU A 65 -12.78 29.64 20.12
CA GLU A 65 -13.17 30.12 21.46
C GLU A 65 -12.11 31.06 22.08
N GLY A 66 -10.96 31.22 21.41
CA GLY A 66 -9.83 32.02 21.87
C GLY A 66 -9.75 33.42 21.26
N GLY A 67 -9.05 34.34 21.94
CA GLY A 67 -8.70 35.65 21.39
C GLY A 67 -7.53 35.58 20.39
N ALA A 68 -7.03 36.76 19.99
CA ALA A 68 -5.82 36.84 19.15
C ALA A 68 -4.63 36.12 19.82
N PRO A 69 -3.82 35.34 19.06
CA PRO A 69 -2.70 34.62 19.63
C PRO A 69 -1.65 35.58 20.18
N ALA A 70 -0.98 35.17 21.27
CA ALA A 70 0.04 35.97 21.96
C ALA A 70 1.42 35.31 21.85
N GLY A 71 2.46 36.11 21.63
CA GLY A 71 3.85 35.66 21.52
C GLY A 71 4.51 36.07 20.21
N GLU A 72 5.76 35.65 20.03
CA GLU A 72 6.50 35.86 18.78
C GLU A 72 6.16 34.77 17.75
N LEU A 73 6.02 35.19 16.50
CA LEU A 73 5.60 34.33 15.39
C LEU A 73 6.75 33.45 14.86
N LEU A 74 6.43 32.18 14.64
CA LEU A 74 7.11 31.27 13.74
C LEU A 74 6.07 30.76 12.73
N LEU A 75 6.17 31.23 11.50
CA LEU A 75 5.27 30.85 10.42
C LEU A 75 5.85 29.67 9.67
N VAL A 76 5.19 28.52 9.78
CA VAL A 76 5.51 27.32 9.00
C VAL A 76 4.70 27.33 7.71
N VAL A 77 5.38 27.22 6.56
CA VAL A 77 4.78 27.19 5.22
C VAL A 77 5.39 26.07 4.40
N PRO A 78 4.75 25.62 3.31
CA PRO A 78 5.40 24.73 2.36
C PRO A 78 6.72 25.30 1.86
N ARG A 79 7.66 24.43 1.51
CA ARG A 79 8.94 24.84 0.95
C ARG A 79 8.73 25.67 -0.32
N PHE A 80 9.52 26.74 -0.50
CA PHE A 80 9.44 27.55 -1.71
C PHE A 80 9.77 26.72 -2.96
N GLY A 81 9.00 26.96 -4.03
CA GLY A 81 9.04 26.14 -5.24
C GLY A 81 8.07 24.96 -5.23
N THR A 82 7.43 24.64 -4.10
CA THR A 82 6.42 23.57 -4.01
C THR A 82 4.99 24.12 -3.97
N VAL A 83 4.03 23.27 -4.32
CA VAL A 83 2.58 23.55 -4.21
C VAL A 83 1.95 22.48 -3.34
N SER A 84 1.34 22.84 -2.20
CA SER A 84 0.71 21.84 -1.33
C SER A 84 -0.51 21.19 -2.01
N PRO A 85 -0.88 19.92 -1.68
CA PRO A 85 -2.16 19.35 -2.11
C PRO A 85 -3.36 20.18 -1.67
N TRP A 86 -3.28 20.77 -0.47
CA TRP A 86 -4.27 21.73 0.02
C TRP A 86 -4.42 22.93 -0.91
N SER A 87 -3.32 23.45 -1.44
CA SER A 87 -3.33 24.59 -2.36
C SER A 87 -4.08 24.29 -3.65
N SER A 88 -3.81 23.12 -4.26
CA SER A 88 -4.51 22.68 -5.47
C SER A 88 -6.03 22.64 -5.23
N LYS A 89 -6.48 21.96 -4.17
CA LYS A 89 -7.90 21.81 -3.83
C LYS A 89 -8.58 23.12 -3.48
N ALA A 90 -7.94 23.94 -2.63
CA ALA A 90 -8.49 25.24 -2.22
C ALA A 90 -8.63 26.20 -3.40
N THR A 91 -7.68 26.16 -4.34
CA THR A 91 -7.73 26.94 -5.58
C THR A 91 -8.87 26.45 -6.48
N ASP A 92 -9.05 25.13 -6.63
CA ASP A 92 -10.19 24.53 -7.35
C ASP A 92 -11.53 24.97 -6.75
N ILE A 93 -11.70 24.90 -5.43
CA ILE A 93 -12.92 25.37 -4.74
C ILE A 93 -13.21 26.84 -5.07
N ALA A 94 -12.19 27.69 -5.01
CA ALA A 94 -12.34 29.12 -5.29
C ALA A 94 -12.81 29.36 -6.73
N HIS A 95 -12.24 28.63 -7.71
CA HIS A 95 -12.65 28.73 -9.11
C HIS A 95 -14.09 28.24 -9.33
N VAL A 96 -14.49 27.13 -8.73
CA VAL A 96 -15.88 26.62 -8.79
C VAL A 96 -16.87 27.60 -8.17
N CYS A 97 -16.46 28.34 -7.13
CA CYS A 97 -17.26 29.41 -6.53
C CYS A 97 -17.27 30.73 -7.33
N GLY A 98 -16.70 30.75 -8.54
CA GLY A 98 -16.69 31.91 -9.43
C GLY A 98 -15.56 32.91 -9.19
N LEU A 99 -14.57 32.60 -8.34
CA LEU A 99 -13.46 33.49 -8.01
C LEU A 99 -12.32 33.41 -9.04
N ALA A 100 -12.61 33.71 -10.31
CA ALA A 100 -11.65 33.59 -11.41
C ALA A 100 -10.38 34.48 -11.28
N LYS A 101 -10.42 35.49 -10.40
CA LYS A 101 -9.25 36.34 -10.12
C LYS A 101 -8.24 35.72 -9.15
N VAL A 102 -8.62 34.65 -8.44
CA VAL A 102 -7.71 33.89 -7.57
C VAL A 102 -6.80 33.06 -8.47
N ARG A 103 -5.49 33.29 -8.39
CA ARG A 103 -4.50 32.48 -9.10
C ARG A 103 -4.14 31.23 -8.32
N ARG A 104 -3.91 31.40 -7.02
CA ARG A 104 -3.58 30.32 -6.11
C ARG A 104 -3.85 30.72 -4.66
N ILE A 105 -4.32 29.77 -3.87
CA ILE A 105 -4.45 29.89 -2.42
C ILE A 105 -3.46 28.92 -1.77
N GLU A 106 -2.68 29.39 -0.80
CA GLU A 106 -1.79 28.55 0.01
C GLU A 106 -2.07 28.74 1.50
N ARG A 107 -1.67 27.78 2.33
CA ARG A 107 -1.85 27.80 3.78
C ARG A 107 -0.53 27.58 4.50
N GLY A 108 -0.34 28.33 5.58
CA GLY A 108 0.68 28.08 6.59
C GLY A 108 0.09 27.94 7.99
N VAL A 109 0.94 27.58 8.94
CA VAL A 109 0.63 27.55 10.37
C VAL A 109 1.50 28.59 11.08
N GLY A 110 0.87 29.63 11.61
CA GLY A 110 1.53 30.57 12.50
C GLY A 110 1.54 30.01 13.92
N TYR A 111 2.72 29.64 14.41
CA TYR A 111 2.95 29.31 15.82
C TYR A 111 3.37 30.56 16.58
N TYR A 112 2.80 30.79 17.76
CA TYR A 112 3.09 31.95 18.59
C TYR A 112 3.66 31.47 19.92
N ALA A 113 4.96 31.68 20.10
CA ALA A 113 5.67 31.26 21.29
C ALA A 113 5.80 32.44 22.27
N THR A 114 5.32 32.26 23.49
CA THR A 114 5.57 33.18 24.60
C THR A 114 6.68 32.60 25.46
N ALA A 115 7.74 33.38 25.69
CA ALA A 115 8.89 32.98 26.48
C ALA A 115 9.09 33.90 27.69
N ALA A 116 9.58 33.32 28.79
CA ALA A 116 9.89 34.03 30.05
C ALA A 116 10.97 35.12 29.88
N ARG A 117 11.77 35.01 28.81
CA ARG A 117 12.78 35.97 28.38
C ARG A 117 12.91 35.95 26.86
N ALA A 118 13.57 36.97 26.31
CA ALA A 118 13.98 36.95 24.91
C ALA A 118 14.84 35.70 24.63
N LEU A 119 14.53 35.01 23.53
CA LEU A 119 15.29 33.89 23.02
C LEU A 119 16.34 34.39 22.02
N ASP A 120 17.51 33.74 21.97
CA ASP A 120 18.49 34.00 20.92
C ASP A 120 18.17 33.23 19.62
N GLU A 121 18.91 33.51 18.54
CA GLU A 121 18.71 32.86 17.23
C GLU A 121 18.92 31.34 17.27
N LYS A 122 19.80 30.84 18.13
CA LYS A 122 20.04 29.40 18.26
C LYS A 122 18.84 28.72 18.94
N GLU A 123 18.31 29.34 19.99
CA GLU A 123 17.10 28.88 20.66
C GLU A 123 15.89 28.92 19.71
N TRP A 124 15.73 30.00 18.93
CA TRP A 124 14.70 30.07 17.90
C TRP A 124 14.85 28.99 16.83
N GLY A 125 16.08 28.66 16.42
CA GLY A 125 16.35 27.54 15.53
C GLY A 125 15.87 26.19 16.10
N VAL A 126 16.06 25.97 17.41
CA VAL A 126 15.58 24.74 18.08
C VAL A 126 14.05 24.70 18.16
N VAL A 127 13.40 25.82 18.46
CA VAL A 127 11.92 25.91 18.47
C VAL A 127 11.39 25.66 17.06
N GLY A 128 11.93 26.33 16.04
CA GLY A 128 11.53 26.15 14.65
C GLY A 128 11.68 24.70 14.18
N ALA A 129 12.82 24.05 14.48
CA ALA A 129 13.06 22.65 14.14
C ALA A 129 12.08 21.65 14.80
N ALA A 130 11.43 22.03 15.90
CA ALA A 130 10.41 21.20 16.55
C ALA A 130 9.00 21.35 15.94
N LEU A 131 8.77 22.38 15.13
CA LEU A 131 7.44 22.80 14.67
C LEU A 131 7.16 22.52 13.20
N HIS A 132 8.15 22.07 12.43
CA HIS A 132 8.02 21.81 11.00
C HIS A 132 8.73 20.52 10.58
N ASP A 133 8.29 19.96 9.46
CA ASP A 133 9.04 18.94 8.73
C ASP A 133 10.04 19.61 7.78
N ARG A 134 11.34 19.45 8.07
CA ARG A 134 12.42 20.00 7.24
C ARG A 134 12.42 19.51 5.79
N MET A 135 11.76 18.38 5.50
CA MET A 135 11.71 17.80 4.17
C MET A 135 10.67 18.49 3.27
N THR A 136 9.60 19.04 3.86
CA THR A 136 8.44 19.57 3.11
C THR A 136 8.13 21.04 3.41
N GLU A 137 8.64 21.59 4.51
CA GLU A 137 8.25 22.90 5.04
C GLU A 137 9.45 23.83 5.30
N ASN A 138 9.17 25.14 5.38
CA ASN A 138 10.08 26.21 5.77
C ASN A 138 9.52 26.97 6.99
N VAL A 139 10.42 27.53 7.80
CA VAL A 139 10.06 28.40 8.93
C VAL A 139 10.43 29.85 8.61
N LEU A 140 9.45 30.74 8.73
CA LEU A 140 9.57 32.19 8.52
C LEU A 140 9.31 32.94 9.83
N ARG A 141 9.94 34.10 9.98
CA ARG A 141 9.73 35.02 11.13
C ARG A 141 8.80 36.19 10.79
N ASP A 142 8.50 36.37 9.50
CA ASP A 142 7.67 37.45 8.98
C ASP A 142 6.66 36.90 7.97
N VAL A 143 5.40 37.33 8.11
CA VAL A 143 4.30 36.99 7.21
C VAL A 143 4.54 37.52 5.80
N ALA A 144 5.19 38.69 5.65
CA ALA A 144 5.47 39.26 4.33
C ALA A 144 6.40 38.37 3.48
N ALA A 145 7.29 37.60 4.13
CA ALA A 145 8.18 36.67 3.45
C ALA A 145 7.44 35.51 2.76
N ALA A 146 6.20 35.21 3.15
CA ALA A 146 5.35 34.21 2.49
C ALA A 146 5.01 34.57 1.04
N ALA A 147 5.20 35.83 0.61
CA ALA A 147 5.06 36.22 -0.80
C ALA A 147 5.98 35.41 -1.74
N ALA A 148 7.11 34.89 -1.23
CA ALA A 148 8.02 34.03 -1.98
C ALA A 148 7.40 32.69 -2.39
N LEU A 149 6.30 32.26 -1.76
CA LEU A 149 5.54 31.08 -2.19
C LEU A 149 5.10 31.23 -3.65
N PHE A 150 4.70 32.44 -4.09
CA PHE A 150 4.14 32.73 -5.41
C PHE A 150 5.16 33.25 -6.43
N HIS A 151 6.45 33.08 -6.15
CA HIS A 151 7.47 33.50 -7.10
C HIS A 151 7.49 32.58 -8.33
N HIS A 152 7.38 33.17 -9.51
CA HIS A 152 7.46 32.44 -10.78
C HIS A 152 8.84 32.63 -11.42
N SER A 153 9.52 31.52 -11.72
CA SER A 153 10.75 31.52 -12.49
C SER A 153 10.45 31.38 -13.98
N SER A 154 11.28 31.99 -14.83
CA SER A 154 11.23 31.75 -16.27
C SER A 154 11.67 30.31 -16.59
N PRO A 155 11.08 29.66 -17.60
CA PRO A 155 11.49 28.31 -18.00
C PRO A 155 12.98 28.28 -18.38
N ARG A 156 13.69 27.21 -18.01
CA ARG A 156 15.13 27.02 -18.30
C ARG A 156 15.33 26.19 -19.56
N PRO A 157 16.38 26.44 -20.39
CA PRO A 157 16.68 25.60 -21.55
C PRO A 157 17.25 24.23 -21.12
N TYR A 158 17.27 23.26 -22.04
CA TYR A 158 17.99 21.99 -21.85
C TYR A 158 19.50 22.17 -22.07
N ALA A 159 20.31 21.24 -21.55
CA ALA A 159 21.76 21.20 -21.80
C ALA A 159 22.15 20.13 -22.84
N SER A 160 23.14 20.44 -23.68
CA SER A 160 23.75 19.48 -24.61
C SER A 160 25.04 18.93 -24.01
N VAL A 161 25.26 17.62 -24.10
CA VAL A 161 26.48 16.96 -23.62
C VAL A 161 27.45 16.81 -24.80
N PRO A 162 28.65 17.43 -24.77
CA PRO A 162 29.53 17.56 -25.93
C PRO A 162 30.32 16.27 -26.25
N LEU A 163 29.61 15.20 -26.57
CA LEU A 163 30.13 13.86 -26.86
C LEU A 163 31.00 13.82 -28.12
N LEU A 164 30.60 14.52 -29.18
CA LEU A 164 31.35 14.54 -30.44
C LEU A 164 32.71 15.24 -30.29
N GLU A 165 32.78 16.26 -29.43
CA GLU A 165 34.02 16.99 -29.14
C GLU A 165 34.90 16.27 -28.11
N ARG A 166 34.31 15.79 -27.00
CA ARG A 166 35.06 15.31 -25.83
C ARG A 166 35.05 13.79 -25.63
N GLY A 167 34.35 13.06 -26.48
CA GLY A 167 34.23 11.60 -26.39
C GLY A 167 33.50 11.12 -25.13
N ALA A 168 33.69 9.84 -24.79
CA ALA A 168 33.01 9.18 -23.67
C ALA A 168 33.18 9.89 -22.31
N ALA A 169 34.27 10.64 -22.11
CA ALA A 169 34.48 11.44 -20.90
C ALA A 169 33.36 12.48 -20.65
N ALA A 170 32.68 12.96 -21.70
CA ALA A 170 31.51 13.83 -21.55
C ALA A 170 30.32 13.10 -20.92
N LEU A 171 30.10 11.83 -21.30
CA LEU A 171 29.03 10.99 -20.74
C LEU A 171 29.35 10.57 -19.31
N GLU A 172 30.62 10.28 -18.99
CA GLU A 172 31.05 10.00 -17.62
C GLU A 172 30.83 11.19 -16.68
N ALA A 173 31.14 12.41 -17.14
CA ALA A 173 30.88 13.63 -16.40
C ALA A 173 29.37 13.85 -16.20
N ALA A 174 28.57 13.71 -17.27
CA ALA A 174 27.11 13.83 -17.18
C ALA A 174 26.48 12.77 -16.26
N ASN A 175 26.99 11.54 -16.29
CA ASN A 175 26.55 10.45 -15.42
C ASN A 175 26.74 10.80 -13.94
N ALA A 176 27.87 11.40 -13.59
CA ALA A 176 28.17 11.84 -12.23
C ALA A 176 27.36 13.08 -11.82
N GLU A 177 27.27 14.09 -12.69
CA GLU A 177 26.59 15.36 -12.40
C GLU A 177 25.06 15.22 -12.30
N LEU A 178 24.45 14.44 -13.21
CA LEU A 178 23.00 14.21 -13.26
C LEU A 178 22.56 13.01 -12.43
N GLY A 179 23.49 12.23 -11.87
CA GLY A 179 23.18 11.04 -11.07
C GLY A 179 22.49 9.94 -11.87
N LEU A 180 22.91 9.71 -13.12
CA LEU A 180 22.25 8.77 -14.05
C LEU A 180 22.46 7.29 -13.68
N ALA A 181 23.49 6.99 -12.87
CA ALA A 181 23.85 5.63 -12.45
C ALA A 181 24.06 4.64 -13.62
N LEU A 182 24.57 5.14 -14.75
CA LEU A 182 24.87 4.32 -15.94
C LEU A 182 26.08 3.42 -15.71
N SER A 183 25.99 2.18 -16.18
CA SER A 183 27.10 1.24 -16.22
C SER A 183 28.09 1.56 -17.35
N PRO A 184 29.33 1.05 -17.31
CA PRO A 184 30.30 1.23 -18.40
C PRO A 184 29.75 0.78 -19.77
N ASP A 185 29.02 -0.34 -19.81
CA ASP A 185 28.43 -0.88 -21.05
C ASP A 185 27.31 0.03 -21.59
N GLU A 186 26.56 0.69 -20.70
CA GLU A 186 25.53 1.66 -21.07
C GLU A 186 26.14 2.96 -21.60
N ILE A 187 27.27 3.41 -21.03
CA ILE A 187 28.04 4.54 -21.55
C ILE A 187 28.59 4.21 -22.94
N GLU A 188 29.15 3.01 -23.15
CA GLU A 188 29.61 2.56 -24.47
C GLU A 188 28.46 2.48 -25.48
N TYR A 189 27.30 1.95 -25.06
CA TYR A 189 26.10 1.90 -25.88
C TYR A 189 25.66 3.30 -26.34
N LEU A 190 25.61 4.26 -25.42
CA LEU A 190 25.22 5.64 -25.71
C LEU A 190 26.26 6.35 -26.60
N ASP A 191 27.56 6.18 -26.35
CA ASP A 191 28.61 6.76 -27.20
C ASP A 191 28.45 6.29 -28.66
N ARG A 192 28.27 4.98 -28.88
CA ARG A 192 28.02 4.43 -30.22
C ARG A 192 26.75 4.99 -30.83
N ALA A 193 25.63 4.95 -30.09
CA ALA A 193 24.34 5.37 -30.60
C ALA A 193 24.32 6.84 -31.06
N PHE A 194 24.88 7.76 -30.26
CA PHE A 194 24.89 9.18 -30.61
C PHE A 194 25.92 9.53 -31.69
N ARG A 195 27.02 8.78 -31.80
CA ARG A 195 27.92 8.88 -32.96
C ARG A 195 27.24 8.46 -34.26
N GLU A 196 26.45 7.39 -34.23
CA GLU A 196 25.66 6.95 -35.39
C GLU A 196 24.58 7.97 -35.78
N LEU A 197 23.95 8.62 -34.78
CA LEU A 197 23.01 9.73 -35.01
C LEU A 197 23.69 11.02 -35.50
N GLY A 198 25.02 11.13 -35.39
CA GLY A 198 25.79 12.28 -35.88
C GLY A 198 25.54 13.58 -35.10
N ARG A 199 25.09 13.50 -33.84
CA ARG A 199 24.82 14.66 -32.98
C ARG A 199 25.13 14.37 -31.51
N ASP A 200 25.25 15.43 -30.73
CA ASP A 200 25.39 15.34 -29.27
C ASP A 200 24.05 14.94 -28.59
N PRO A 201 24.10 14.16 -27.49
CA PRO A 201 22.94 13.90 -26.64
C PRO A 201 22.51 15.13 -25.84
N THR A 202 21.21 15.26 -25.56
CA THR A 202 20.70 16.19 -24.55
C THR A 202 20.70 15.55 -23.16
N ASP A 203 20.73 16.39 -22.12
CA ASP A 203 20.50 15.95 -20.73
C ASP A 203 19.15 15.22 -20.57
N VAL A 204 18.10 15.66 -21.28
CA VAL A 204 16.78 15.03 -21.31
C VAL A 204 16.86 13.59 -21.83
N GLU A 205 17.56 13.37 -22.94
CA GLU A 205 17.71 12.04 -23.55
C GLU A 205 18.50 11.09 -22.65
N LEU A 206 19.56 11.59 -22.01
CA LEU A 206 20.37 10.78 -21.09
C LEU A 206 19.59 10.43 -19.81
N MET A 207 18.85 11.38 -19.24
CA MET A 207 18.00 11.12 -18.08
C MET A 207 16.88 10.14 -18.43
N MET A 208 16.20 10.33 -19.56
CA MET A 208 15.17 9.42 -20.06
C MET A 208 15.72 8.00 -20.23
N PHE A 209 16.89 7.86 -20.87
CA PHE A 209 17.54 6.56 -21.04
C PHE A 209 17.91 5.92 -19.69
N ALA A 210 18.45 6.71 -18.75
CA ALA A 210 18.85 6.23 -17.43
C ALA A 210 17.65 5.70 -16.62
N GLN A 211 16.52 6.40 -16.64
CA GLN A 211 15.30 5.94 -15.95
C GLN A 211 14.75 4.67 -16.59
N ALA A 212 14.56 4.66 -17.91
CA ALA A 212 14.03 3.53 -18.67
C ALA A 212 14.94 2.28 -18.63
N ASN A 213 16.23 2.46 -18.31
CA ASN A 213 17.20 1.38 -18.17
C ASN A 213 17.71 1.20 -16.73
N SER A 214 17.03 1.76 -15.73
CA SER A 214 17.34 1.51 -14.31
C SER A 214 17.07 0.06 -13.90
N GLU A 215 17.62 -0.38 -12.76
CA GLU A 215 17.29 -1.71 -12.21
C GLU A 215 15.78 -1.82 -11.92
N HIS A 216 15.20 -0.76 -11.37
CA HIS A 216 13.78 -0.65 -11.05
C HIS A 216 12.85 -0.84 -12.26
N CYS A 217 13.23 -0.36 -13.45
CA CYS A 217 12.39 -0.44 -14.65
C CYS A 217 12.69 -1.67 -15.53
N ARG A 218 13.94 -2.15 -15.56
CA ARG A 218 14.35 -3.29 -16.43
C ARG A 218 14.46 -4.62 -15.72
N HIS A 219 14.42 -4.66 -14.39
CA HIS A 219 14.55 -5.88 -13.60
C HIS A 219 15.77 -6.71 -14.05
N LYS A 220 16.95 -6.08 -14.16
CA LYS A 220 18.12 -6.70 -14.83
C LYS A 220 18.57 -7.93 -14.05
N ILE A 221 18.52 -7.91 -12.72
CA ILE A 221 18.85 -9.05 -11.86
C ILE A 221 17.86 -10.20 -12.08
N PHE A 222 16.57 -9.91 -12.20
CA PHE A 222 15.54 -10.93 -12.46
C PHE A 222 15.66 -11.55 -13.86
N ASN A 223 16.24 -10.83 -14.81
CA ASN A 223 16.52 -11.29 -16.17
C ASN A 223 17.96 -11.77 -16.39
N ALA A 224 18.81 -11.74 -15.36
CA ALA A 224 20.22 -12.11 -15.46
C ALA A 224 20.41 -13.62 -15.70
N ASP A 225 21.57 -13.95 -16.26
CA ASP A 225 22.10 -15.32 -16.24
C ASP A 225 22.83 -15.54 -14.90
N TRP A 226 22.74 -16.75 -14.34
CA TRP A 226 23.25 -17.05 -12.99
C TRP A 226 24.28 -18.17 -13.01
N ILE A 227 25.37 -18.00 -12.26
CA ILE A 227 26.33 -19.04 -11.90
C ILE A 227 26.32 -19.10 -10.38
N VAL A 228 25.91 -20.24 -9.82
CA VAL A 228 25.81 -20.43 -8.36
C VAL A 228 26.74 -21.57 -7.97
N ASP A 229 27.71 -21.29 -7.09
CA ASP A 229 28.77 -22.23 -6.68
C ASP A 229 29.52 -22.85 -7.88
N GLY A 230 29.78 -22.03 -8.91
CA GLY A 230 30.47 -22.44 -10.14
C GLY A 230 29.63 -23.22 -11.15
N ALA A 231 28.34 -23.46 -10.87
CA ALA A 231 27.42 -24.13 -11.80
C ALA A 231 26.48 -23.12 -12.47
N ALA A 232 26.46 -23.12 -13.81
CA ALA A 232 25.54 -22.29 -14.58
C ALA A 232 24.09 -22.77 -14.39
N SER A 233 23.19 -21.83 -14.11
CA SER A 233 21.75 -22.07 -14.05
C SER A 233 21.12 -22.07 -15.44
N PRO A 234 20.12 -22.93 -15.71
CA PRO A 234 19.41 -22.94 -16.98
C PRO A 234 18.35 -21.83 -17.13
N LYS A 235 17.93 -21.15 -16.04
CA LYS A 235 16.84 -20.16 -16.05
C LYS A 235 17.21 -18.91 -15.26
N SER A 236 16.71 -17.75 -15.69
CA SER A 236 16.73 -16.53 -14.88
C SER A 236 15.70 -16.62 -13.75
N LEU A 237 15.76 -15.72 -12.76
CA LEU A 237 14.75 -15.65 -11.70
C LEU A 237 13.34 -15.49 -12.28
N PHE A 238 13.17 -14.59 -13.25
CA PHE A 238 11.87 -14.39 -13.90
C PHE A 238 11.42 -15.61 -14.72
N GLY A 239 12.36 -16.33 -15.33
CA GLY A 239 12.07 -17.60 -15.99
C GLY A 239 11.50 -18.63 -15.01
N MET A 240 12.02 -18.67 -13.78
CA MET A 240 11.49 -19.54 -12.71
C MET A 240 10.10 -19.11 -12.22
N ILE A 241 9.78 -17.82 -12.23
CA ILE A 241 8.42 -17.34 -11.90
C ILE A 241 7.43 -17.72 -13.01
N ARG A 242 7.78 -17.50 -14.28
CA ARG A 242 6.94 -17.85 -15.44
C ARG A 242 6.59 -19.33 -15.50
N ASN A 243 7.49 -20.19 -15.02
CA ASN A 243 7.27 -21.63 -14.88
C ASN A 243 5.98 -21.95 -14.12
N THR A 244 5.61 -21.16 -13.09
CA THR A 244 4.39 -21.38 -12.32
C THR A 244 3.12 -21.21 -13.16
N HIS A 245 3.08 -20.19 -14.01
CA HIS A 245 1.97 -19.94 -14.93
C HIS A 245 1.95 -20.97 -16.08
N GLU A 246 3.12 -21.39 -16.58
CA GLU A 246 3.22 -22.47 -17.57
C GLU A 246 2.61 -23.79 -17.05
N HIS A 247 2.77 -24.08 -15.75
CA HIS A 247 2.19 -25.27 -15.11
C HIS A 247 0.69 -25.14 -14.77
N ASN A 248 0.20 -23.93 -14.45
CA ASN A 248 -1.23 -23.69 -14.22
C ASN A 248 -1.72 -22.39 -14.88
N PRO A 249 -1.95 -22.39 -16.21
CA PRO A 249 -2.39 -21.20 -16.93
C PRO A 249 -3.91 -20.95 -16.85
N ARG A 250 -4.67 -21.97 -16.44
CA ARG A 250 -6.13 -21.97 -16.43
C ARG A 250 -6.68 -20.82 -15.59
N GLY A 251 -7.67 -20.10 -16.12
CA GLY A 251 -8.33 -19.00 -15.43
C GLY A 251 -7.48 -17.74 -15.27
N VAL A 252 -6.25 -17.71 -15.81
CA VAL A 252 -5.46 -16.48 -15.94
C VAL A 252 -5.74 -15.88 -17.31
N LEU A 253 -6.20 -14.64 -17.34
CA LEU A 253 -6.56 -13.90 -18.54
C LEU A 253 -5.42 -13.00 -19.03
N SER A 254 -4.63 -12.44 -18.11
CA SER A 254 -3.43 -11.66 -18.42
C SER A 254 -2.35 -11.91 -17.37
N ALA A 255 -1.10 -12.09 -17.83
CA ALA A 255 0.09 -12.22 -17.01
C ALA A 255 1.33 -11.69 -17.76
N TYR A 256 2.18 -10.94 -17.06
CA TYR A 256 3.48 -10.45 -17.55
C TYR A 256 3.46 -9.57 -18.82
N ARG A 257 2.31 -9.01 -19.18
CA ARG A 257 2.12 -8.20 -20.40
C ARG A 257 1.38 -6.89 -20.15
N ASP A 258 1.09 -6.61 -18.89
CA ASP A 258 0.42 -5.39 -18.42
C ASP A 258 0.87 -5.09 -16.99
N ASN A 259 0.42 -3.96 -16.46
CA ASN A 259 0.77 -3.49 -15.12
C ASN A 259 0.17 -4.35 -14.00
N ALA A 260 -0.89 -5.12 -14.28
CA ALA A 260 -1.51 -6.05 -13.35
C ALA A 260 -1.77 -7.41 -14.01
N ALA A 261 -1.93 -8.45 -13.20
CA ALA A 261 -2.47 -9.72 -13.68
C ALA A 261 -3.99 -9.71 -13.62
N VAL A 262 -4.63 -10.50 -14.48
CA VAL A 262 -6.09 -10.68 -14.50
C VAL A 262 -6.43 -12.16 -14.45
N MET A 263 -7.39 -12.53 -13.60
CA MET A 263 -7.97 -13.86 -13.52
C MET A 263 -9.48 -13.84 -13.73
N GLU A 264 -10.05 -14.97 -14.08
CA GLU A 264 -11.49 -15.14 -14.24
C GLU A 264 -12.23 -14.91 -12.91
N GLY A 265 -13.29 -14.11 -12.98
CA GLY A 265 -14.24 -13.95 -11.89
C GLY A 265 -15.58 -14.62 -12.18
N TRP A 266 -16.60 -14.24 -11.42
CA TRP A 266 -17.94 -14.80 -11.55
C TRP A 266 -18.81 -14.00 -12.53
N PRO A 267 -19.73 -14.64 -13.26
CA PRO A 267 -20.86 -13.93 -13.86
C PRO A 267 -21.67 -13.25 -12.77
N GLY A 268 -22.00 -11.98 -12.98
CA GLY A 268 -22.76 -11.19 -12.03
C GLY A 268 -23.43 -10.01 -12.72
N ARG A 269 -24.01 -9.11 -11.92
CA ARG A 269 -24.67 -7.90 -12.40
C ARG A 269 -23.87 -6.67 -12.02
N ARG A 270 -22.95 -6.26 -12.89
CA ARG A 270 -22.08 -5.09 -12.67
C ARG A 270 -22.93 -3.81 -12.65
N TRP A 271 -22.88 -3.07 -11.54
CA TRP A 271 -23.74 -1.92 -11.26
C TRP A 271 -22.98 -0.60 -11.40
N PHE A 272 -23.44 0.31 -12.26
CA PHE A 272 -22.76 1.57 -12.55
C PHE A 272 -23.71 2.64 -13.11
N ALA A 273 -23.24 3.89 -13.13
CA ALA A 273 -23.92 4.99 -13.80
C ALA A 273 -23.65 4.95 -15.31
N PRO A 274 -24.64 5.25 -16.17
CA PRO A 274 -24.40 5.37 -17.60
C PRO A 274 -23.42 6.53 -17.90
N PRO A 275 -22.55 6.38 -18.92
CA PRO A 275 -21.61 7.43 -19.31
C PRO A 275 -22.34 8.75 -19.63
N GLY A 276 -21.88 9.86 -19.01
CA GLY A 276 -22.50 11.17 -19.18
C GLY A 276 -23.70 11.47 -18.27
N GLY A 277 -24.09 10.54 -17.40
CA GLY A 277 -25.17 10.69 -16.42
C GLY A 277 -26.47 10.01 -16.83
N GLY A 278 -27.42 9.88 -15.90
CA GLY A 278 -28.68 9.15 -16.09
C GLY A 278 -28.93 8.07 -15.03
N SER A 279 -29.93 7.22 -15.25
CA SER A 279 -30.34 6.19 -14.29
C SER A 279 -29.27 5.11 -14.14
N TYR A 280 -28.86 4.81 -12.90
CA TYR A 280 -27.97 3.69 -12.61
C TYR A 280 -28.63 2.38 -13.06
N GLY A 281 -27.79 1.49 -13.60
CA GLY A 281 -28.24 0.22 -14.15
C GLY A 281 -27.23 -0.90 -13.88
N GLY A 282 -27.66 -2.12 -14.19
CA GLY A 282 -26.81 -3.29 -14.11
C GLY A 282 -26.60 -3.94 -15.47
N SER A 283 -25.38 -4.36 -15.75
CA SER A 283 -25.00 -5.20 -16.90
C SER A 283 -24.72 -6.63 -16.40
N ASP A 284 -25.39 -7.63 -16.99
CA ASP A 284 -25.13 -9.04 -16.67
C ASP A 284 -23.93 -9.54 -17.49
N GLU A 285 -22.79 -9.74 -16.83
CA GLU A 285 -21.51 -10.03 -17.49
C GLU A 285 -20.52 -10.72 -16.53
N PRO A 286 -19.43 -11.33 -17.04
CA PRO A 286 -18.31 -11.74 -16.20
C PRO A 286 -17.66 -10.54 -15.50
N ILE A 287 -17.54 -10.61 -14.18
CA ILE A 287 -16.85 -9.61 -13.36
C ILE A 287 -15.46 -10.16 -13.05
N ASP A 288 -14.52 -10.02 -13.99
CA ASP A 288 -13.17 -10.55 -13.85
C ASP A 288 -12.34 -9.76 -12.84
N ILE A 289 -11.30 -10.39 -12.30
CA ILE A 289 -10.56 -9.92 -11.13
C ILE A 289 -9.14 -9.58 -11.55
N LEU A 290 -8.74 -8.33 -11.40
CA LEU A 290 -7.34 -7.92 -11.55
C LEU A 290 -6.65 -7.90 -10.18
N MET A 291 -5.33 -8.04 -10.17
CA MET A 291 -4.52 -7.99 -8.95
C MET A 291 -3.14 -7.37 -9.21
N LYS A 292 -2.71 -6.49 -8.30
CA LYS A 292 -1.37 -5.89 -8.30
C LYS A 292 -0.90 -5.67 -6.86
N VAL A 293 0.42 -5.70 -6.70
CA VAL A 293 1.11 -5.35 -5.46
C VAL A 293 2.44 -4.71 -5.83
N GLU A 294 2.80 -3.67 -5.09
CA GLU A 294 3.86 -2.71 -5.35
C GLU A 294 4.56 -2.35 -4.04
N THR A 295 5.80 -1.84 -4.11
CA THR A 295 6.54 -1.39 -2.90
C THR A 295 7.07 0.03 -3.05
N HIS A 296 7.22 0.71 -1.92
CA HIS A 296 7.64 2.11 -1.88
C HIS A 296 8.67 2.37 -0.75
N ASN A 297 9.70 1.53 -0.73
CA ASN A 297 10.63 1.35 0.38
C ASN A 297 11.53 2.57 0.64
N HIS A 298 12.23 3.05 -0.38
CA HIS A 298 13.21 4.15 -0.24
C HIS A 298 12.53 5.49 0.13
N PRO A 299 11.48 5.97 -0.56
CA PRO A 299 10.83 7.22 -0.20
C PRO A 299 10.23 7.17 1.22
N THR A 300 9.70 6.02 1.64
CA THR A 300 9.18 5.84 3.01
C THR A 300 10.28 5.91 4.07
N ALA A 301 11.50 5.52 3.76
CA ALA A 301 12.64 5.70 4.67
C ALA A 301 12.98 7.18 4.90
N ILE A 302 12.73 8.05 3.91
CA ILE A 302 13.08 9.47 3.95
C ILE A 302 11.93 10.31 4.51
N SER A 303 10.73 10.17 3.94
CA SER A 303 9.52 10.89 4.34
C SER A 303 8.33 9.91 4.37
N PRO A 304 8.03 9.31 5.53
CA PRO A 304 7.16 8.15 5.60
C PRO A 304 5.72 8.42 5.14
N PHE A 305 5.12 9.55 5.52
CA PHE A 305 3.74 9.88 5.14
C PHE A 305 3.57 9.94 3.61
N PRO A 306 4.26 10.84 2.87
CA PRO A 306 4.09 10.89 1.43
C PRO A 306 4.61 9.63 0.73
N GLY A 307 5.70 9.03 1.23
CA GLY A 307 6.23 7.78 0.68
C GLY A 307 5.19 6.65 0.70
N ALA A 308 4.46 6.49 1.80
CA ALA A 308 3.41 5.48 1.90
C ALA A 308 2.15 5.86 1.10
N ALA A 309 1.75 7.14 1.12
CA ALA A 309 0.59 7.62 0.37
C ALA A 309 0.74 7.37 -1.14
N THR A 310 1.90 7.71 -1.71
CA THR A 310 2.15 7.50 -3.15
C THR A 310 2.46 6.05 -3.49
N GLY A 311 2.88 5.23 -2.52
CA GLY A 311 2.92 3.78 -2.67
C GLY A 311 1.53 3.21 -2.99
N SER A 312 0.51 3.60 -2.21
CA SER A 312 -0.89 3.26 -2.52
C SER A 312 -1.37 3.93 -3.81
N GLY A 313 -1.05 5.20 -4.01
CA GLY A 313 -1.46 5.94 -5.20
C GLY A 313 -0.97 5.33 -6.50
N GLY A 314 0.33 5.01 -6.59
CA GLY A 314 0.93 4.36 -7.77
C GLY A 314 0.28 3.02 -8.08
N GLU A 315 0.08 2.19 -7.06
CA GLU A 315 -0.55 0.88 -7.22
C GLU A 315 -2.02 0.97 -7.69
N ILE A 316 -2.79 1.91 -7.15
CA ILE A 316 -4.17 2.18 -7.62
C ILE A 316 -4.16 2.61 -9.10
N ARG A 317 -3.13 3.34 -9.57
CA ARG A 317 -3.03 3.71 -11.00
C ARG A 317 -2.79 2.49 -11.88
N ASP A 318 -1.94 1.56 -11.46
CA ASP A 318 -1.72 0.31 -12.17
C ASP A 318 -3.01 -0.50 -12.33
N GLU A 319 -3.81 -0.59 -11.27
CA GLU A 319 -5.12 -1.23 -11.34
C GLU A 319 -5.99 -0.52 -12.39
N GLY A 320 -6.23 0.79 -12.24
CA GLY A 320 -7.07 1.56 -13.18
C GLY A 320 -6.59 1.55 -14.64
N ALA A 321 -5.27 1.43 -14.85
CA ALA A 321 -4.62 1.37 -16.17
C ALA A 321 -4.52 -0.06 -16.75
N THR A 322 -5.05 -1.08 -16.07
CA THR A 322 -5.04 -2.45 -16.60
C THR A 322 -5.94 -2.55 -17.84
N GLY A 323 -5.41 -3.14 -18.90
CA GLY A 323 -6.09 -3.32 -20.18
C GLY A 323 -6.46 -1.99 -20.84
N ARG A 324 -7.75 -1.81 -21.12
CA ARG A 324 -8.33 -0.58 -21.69
C ARG A 324 -9.09 0.26 -20.65
N GLY A 325 -8.72 0.12 -19.38
CA GLY A 325 -9.37 0.77 -18.25
C GLY A 325 -10.12 -0.22 -17.37
N SER A 326 -9.93 -0.12 -16.06
CA SER A 326 -10.55 -1.00 -15.07
C SER A 326 -10.98 -0.22 -13.81
N LYS A 327 -11.52 -0.90 -12.80
CA LYS A 327 -11.94 -0.30 -11.55
C LYS A 327 -11.28 -0.92 -10.32
N PRO A 328 -10.44 -0.18 -9.57
CA PRO A 328 -9.96 -0.57 -8.23
C PRO A 328 -11.11 -0.84 -7.26
N LYS A 329 -10.98 -1.84 -6.38
CA LYS A 329 -12.07 -2.26 -5.48
C LYS A 329 -11.67 -2.37 -4.02
N ALA A 330 -10.55 -3.02 -3.68
CA ALA A 330 -10.13 -3.21 -2.29
C ALA A 330 -8.61 -3.36 -2.19
N GLY A 331 -8.02 -2.84 -1.11
CA GLY A 331 -6.58 -2.79 -0.91
C GLY A 331 -6.05 -3.57 0.27
N LEU A 332 -4.74 -3.83 0.20
CA LEU A 332 -3.88 -4.37 1.22
C LEU A 332 -2.68 -3.43 1.46
N VAL A 333 -2.19 -3.38 2.70
CA VAL A 333 -1.05 -2.55 3.10
C VAL A 333 -0.19 -3.32 4.10
N GLY A 334 1.13 -3.34 3.89
CA GLY A 334 2.05 -4.02 4.79
C GLY A 334 3.31 -3.23 5.10
N PHE A 335 3.89 -3.51 6.28
CA PHE A 335 5.12 -2.86 6.73
C PHE A 335 6.11 -3.85 7.36
N SER A 336 7.39 -3.73 7.00
CA SER A 336 8.50 -4.30 7.79
C SER A 336 9.45 -3.20 8.21
N VAL A 337 9.70 -3.07 9.51
CA VAL A 337 10.58 -2.02 10.10
C VAL A 337 11.50 -2.62 11.17
N SER A 338 12.55 -1.89 11.55
CA SER A 338 13.36 -2.21 12.73
C SER A 338 12.55 -2.08 14.05
N ASN A 339 13.20 -2.29 15.20
CA ASN A 339 12.54 -2.19 16.50
C ASN A 339 11.93 -0.79 16.74
N LEU A 340 10.72 -0.72 17.30
CA LEU A 340 10.01 0.54 17.51
C LEU A 340 10.61 1.36 18.65
N ARG A 341 11.07 0.70 19.71
CA ARG A 341 11.66 1.34 20.89
C ARG A 341 10.78 2.46 21.44
N ILE A 342 9.49 2.16 21.56
CA ILE A 342 8.45 3.09 22.02
C ILE A 342 8.88 3.68 23.38
N PRO A 343 8.97 5.01 23.53
CA PRO A 343 9.38 5.64 24.78
C PRO A 343 8.52 5.20 25.97
N GLY A 344 9.17 4.83 27.08
CA GLY A 344 8.51 4.28 28.26
C GLY A 344 7.96 2.86 28.09
N ALA A 345 8.27 2.18 26.98
CA ALA A 345 7.78 0.85 26.61
C ALA A 345 8.84 -0.07 25.99
N VAL A 346 10.12 0.31 26.05
CA VAL A 346 11.20 -0.44 25.38
C VAL A 346 11.18 -1.88 25.85
N GLN A 347 11.14 -2.81 24.89
CA GLN A 347 11.02 -4.23 25.16
C GLN A 347 12.40 -4.88 25.37
N PRO A 348 12.49 -6.03 26.08
CA PRO A 348 13.77 -6.63 26.47
C PRO A 348 14.68 -7.06 25.32
N TRP A 349 14.13 -7.32 24.13
CA TRP A 349 14.91 -7.71 22.95
C TRP A 349 15.42 -6.53 22.13
N GLU A 350 14.90 -5.31 22.37
CA GLU A 350 15.19 -4.16 21.51
C GLU A 350 16.57 -3.57 21.84
N GLN A 351 17.46 -3.59 20.84
CA GLN A 351 18.80 -3.02 20.92
C GLN A 351 18.91 -1.75 20.07
N ASP A 352 19.87 -0.89 20.39
CA ASP A 352 20.18 0.29 19.56
C ASP A 352 21.25 -0.05 18.52
N ALA A 353 20.86 -0.21 17.27
CA ALA A 353 21.80 -0.39 16.17
C ALA A 353 22.42 0.95 15.69
N GLY A 354 21.95 2.11 16.20
CA GLY A 354 22.16 3.41 15.59
C GLY A 354 21.37 3.56 14.28
N ARG A 355 21.42 4.74 13.65
CA ARG A 355 20.87 4.98 12.31
C ARG A 355 21.45 6.28 11.72
N PRO A 356 21.40 6.49 10.40
CA PRO A 356 21.72 7.80 9.84
C PRO A 356 20.64 8.85 10.17
N ASP A 357 21.07 10.10 10.39
CA ASP A 357 20.18 11.22 10.74
C ASP A 357 19.18 11.63 9.66
N ARG A 358 19.42 11.21 8.41
CA ARG A 358 18.60 11.57 7.23
C ARG A 358 17.41 10.65 6.98
N ILE A 359 17.36 9.47 7.62
CA ILE A 359 16.20 8.57 7.51
C ILE A 359 15.30 8.70 8.73
N ALA A 360 14.03 8.35 8.60
CA ALA A 360 13.11 8.20 9.70
C ALA A 360 13.45 6.97 10.56
N SER A 361 13.18 7.04 11.86
CA SER A 361 13.20 5.85 12.72
C SER A 361 12.02 4.92 12.41
N ALA A 362 12.12 3.64 12.80
CA ALA A 362 11.02 2.69 12.69
C ALA A 362 9.74 3.18 13.37
N LEU A 363 9.85 3.82 14.54
CA LEU A 363 8.70 4.44 15.22
C LEU A 363 8.07 5.56 14.41
N GLN A 364 8.88 6.46 13.83
CA GLN A 364 8.37 7.54 12.97
C GLN A 364 7.67 6.97 11.74
N ILE A 365 8.27 5.96 11.09
CA ILE A 365 7.66 5.27 9.95
C ILE A 365 6.29 4.71 10.34
N MET A 366 6.16 4.05 11.49
CA MET A 366 4.88 3.47 11.91
C MET A 366 3.88 4.46 12.51
N ILE A 367 4.30 5.69 12.84
CA ILE A 367 3.38 6.78 13.22
C ILE A 367 2.81 7.47 11.97
N GLU A 368 3.64 7.68 10.94
CA GLU A 368 3.31 8.53 9.79
C GLU A 368 2.94 7.75 8.52
N GLY A 369 3.69 6.69 8.19
CA GLY A 369 3.50 5.89 6.98
C GLY A 369 2.10 5.28 6.85
N PRO A 370 1.60 4.53 7.87
CA PRO A 370 0.24 3.98 7.83
C PRO A 370 -0.84 5.05 7.62
N VAL A 371 -0.67 6.25 8.19
CA VAL A 371 -1.61 7.36 8.00
C VAL A 371 -1.54 7.90 6.57
N GLY A 372 -0.36 7.95 5.96
CA GLY A 372 -0.19 8.31 4.55
C GLY A 372 -0.94 7.36 3.60
N ALA A 373 -0.71 6.06 3.75
CA ALA A 373 -1.40 5.04 2.95
C ALA A 373 -2.92 5.07 3.18
N ALA A 374 -3.37 5.15 4.43
CA ALA A 374 -4.78 5.25 4.76
C ALA A 374 -5.42 6.52 4.21
N SER A 375 -4.74 7.68 4.31
CA SER A 375 -5.26 8.94 3.77
C SER A 375 -5.49 8.84 2.26
N PHE A 376 -4.57 8.21 1.53
CA PHE A 376 -4.74 7.99 0.09
C PHE A 376 -5.94 7.09 -0.21
N ASN A 377 -6.00 5.92 0.43
CA ASN A 377 -7.09 4.96 0.26
C ASN A 377 -8.47 5.56 0.60
N ASN A 378 -8.56 6.31 1.71
CA ASN A 378 -9.80 6.93 2.20
C ASN A 378 -10.31 7.98 1.22
N GLU A 379 -9.44 8.90 0.81
CA GLU A 379 -9.81 10.04 -0.03
C GLU A 379 -10.10 9.59 -1.48
N PHE A 380 -9.32 8.63 -2.01
CA PHE A 380 -9.64 7.98 -3.29
C PHE A 380 -10.96 7.19 -3.23
N GLY A 381 -11.25 6.56 -2.08
CA GLY A 381 -12.44 5.73 -1.87
C GLY A 381 -12.23 4.27 -2.24
N ARG A 382 -11.12 3.68 -1.78
CA ARG A 382 -10.86 2.24 -1.81
C ARG A 382 -10.62 1.75 -0.37
N PRO A 383 -11.34 0.73 0.11
CA PRO A 383 -11.18 0.21 1.46
C PRO A 383 -9.88 -0.58 1.61
N GLY A 384 -9.15 -0.35 2.71
CA GLY A 384 -7.93 -1.08 3.07
C GLY A 384 -8.25 -2.17 4.10
N ILE A 385 -8.31 -3.43 3.65
CA ILE A 385 -8.93 -4.53 4.42
C ILE A 385 -8.02 -5.75 4.63
N CYS A 386 -6.78 -5.71 4.17
CA CYS A 386 -5.80 -6.77 4.35
C CYS A 386 -4.41 -6.17 4.60
N GLY A 387 -3.49 -6.91 5.22
CA GLY A 387 -2.17 -6.39 5.53
C GLY A 387 -1.35 -7.26 6.47
N TYR A 388 -0.10 -6.88 6.67
CA TYR A 388 0.79 -7.45 7.68
C TYR A 388 1.64 -6.35 8.32
N PHE A 389 2.21 -6.62 9.49
CA PHE A 389 3.17 -5.73 10.11
C PHE A 389 4.24 -6.52 10.86
N ARG A 390 5.50 -6.38 10.45
CA ARG A 390 6.65 -7.02 11.09
C ARG A 390 7.62 -6.00 11.66
N THR A 391 8.08 -6.27 12.88
CA THR A 391 9.29 -5.63 13.43
C THR A 391 10.41 -6.64 13.52
N PHE A 392 11.58 -6.34 12.96
CA PHE A 392 12.77 -7.17 13.10
C PHE A 392 14.04 -6.31 13.03
N GLU A 393 14.82 -6.34 14.11
CA GLU A 393 16.18 -5.81 14.15
C GLU A 393 16.97 -6.55 15.22
N GLN A 394 18.01 -7.25 14.80
CA GLN A 394 18.81 -8.09 15.69
C GLN A 394 20.26 -8.18 15.21
N ARG A 395 21.16 -8.35 16.17
CA ARG A 395 22.53 -8.75 15.89
C ARG A 395 22.58 -10.27 15.71
N VAL A 396 23.00 -10.72 14.54
CA VAL A 396 23.09 -12.12 14.14
C VAL A 396 24.52 -12.39 13.68
N GLU A 397 25.24 -13.25 14.41
CA GLU A 397 26.60 -13.65 14.05
C GLU A 397 26.52 -14.73 12.95
N SER A 398 27.03 -14.41 11.77
CA SER A 398 27.12 -15.35 10.64
C SER A 398 28.43 -15.13 9.88
N PRO A 399 29.23 -16.19 9.61
CA PRO A 399 30.50 -16.06 8.92
C PRO A 399 30.37 -15.36 7.55
N GLY A 400 31.09 -14.25 7.38
CA GLY A 400 31.13 -13.51 6.12
C GLY A 400 29.94 -12.58 5.86
N ARG A 401 28.95 -12.50 6.76
CA ARG A 401 27.77 -11.64 6.63
C ARG A 401 27.82 -10.43 7.57
N ALA A 402 27.00 -9.42 7.27
CA ALA A 402 26.83 -8.26 8.13
C ALA A 402 26.17 -8.67 9.47
N PRO A 403 26.66 -8.18 10.62
CA PRO A 403 26.16 -8.64 11.92
C PRO A 403 24.79 -8.07 12.27
N PHE A 404 24.39 -6.89 11.77
CA PHE A 404 23.07 -6.32 12.06
C PHE A 404 22.09 -6.62 10.93
N ARG A 405 21.01 -7.31 11.26
CA ARG A 405 19.92 -7.65 10.35
C ARG A 405 18.66 -6.91 10.75
N GLY A 406 17.99 -6.26 9.80
CA GLY A 406 16.77 -5.49 10.08
C GLY A 406 16.38 -4.53 8.97
N TYR A 407 15.36 -3.71 9.23
CA TYR A 407 14.67 -2.89 8.21
C TYR A 407 14.78 -1.39 8.52
N HIS A 408 16.00 -0.84 8.50
CA HIS A 408 16.20 0.63 8.49
C HIS A 408 15.67 1.26 7.21
N LYS A 409 15.93 0.62 6.06
CA LYS A 409 15.12 0.81 4.87
C LYS A 409 13.89 -0.09 5.04
N PRO A 410 12.69 0.49 5.21
CA PRO A 410 11.50 -0.29 5.52
C PRO A 410 11.03 -1.06 4.29
N ILE A 411 10.24 -2.10 4.52
CA ILE A 411 9.28 -2.54 3.51
C ILE A 411 8.03 -1.70 3.72
N MET A 412 7.60 -0.96 2.69
CA MET A 412 6.26 -0.40 2.60
C MET A 412 5.64 -0.99 1.34
N ILE A 413 4.64 -1.84 1.52
CA ILE A 413 3.97 -2.55 0.43
C ILE A 413 2.51 -2.11 0.36
N ALA A 414 2.03 -1.87 -0.85
CA ALA A 414 0.64 -1.56 -1.16
C ALA A 414 0.21 -2.45 -2.32
N GLY A 415 -1.03 -2.92 -2.30
CA GLY A 415 -1.55 -3.82 -3.31
C GLY A 415 -3.05 -3.91 -3.22
N GLY A 416 -3.68 -4.57 -4.18
CA GLY A 416 -5.11 -4.80 -4.12
C GLY A 416 -5.66 -5.63 -5.25
N LEU A 417 -6.98 -5.59 -5.31
CA LEU A 417 -7.75 -6.13 -6.41
C LEU A 417 -8.76 -5.10 -6.91
N GLY A 418 -9.13 -5.29 -8.17
CA GLY A 418 -10.16 -4.54 -8.87
C GLY A 418 -10.98 -5.45 -9.77
N ASN A 419 -11.96 -4.86 -10.46
CA ASN A 419 -12.75 -5.56 -11.45
C ASN A 419 -12.57 -4.97 -12.86
N ILE A 420 -12.44 -5.85 -13.85
CA ILE A 420 -12.27 -5.51 -15.27
C ILE A 420 -13.31 -6.26 -16.11
N ARG A 421 -13.76 -5.66 -17.22
CA ARG A 421 -14.66 -6.32 -18.17
C ARG A 421 -13.84 -7.20 -19.11
N ARG A 422 -14.35 -8.39 -19.44
CA ARG A 422 -13.64 -9.39 -20.26
C ARG A 422 -13.12 -8.81 -21.58
N GLU A 423 -13.92 -7.98 -22.27
CA GLU A 423 -13.52 -7.35 -23.55
C GLU A 423 -12.44 -6.26 -23.43
N HIS A 424 -12.12 -5.82 -22.21
CA HIS A 424 -11.15 -4.75 -21.95
C HIS A 424 -9.83 -5.26 -21.36
N VAL A 425 -9.68 -6.57 -21.14
CA VAL A 425 -8.45 -7.16 -20.60
C VAL A 425 -7.25 -6.94 -21.54
N GLU A 426 -7.46 -7.08 -22.84
CA GLU A 426 -6.41 -6.89 -23.84
C GLU A 426 -6.35 -5.42 -24.27
N LYS A 427 -5.12 -4.85 -24.32
CA LYS A 427 -4.88 -3.53 -24.91
C LYS A 427 -5.18 -3.57 -26.40
N ALA A 428 -5.76 -2.49 -26.95
CA ALA A 428 -6.02 -2.39 -28.37
C ALA A 428 -4.74 -2.00 -29.15
N ALA A 429 -4.77 -2.21 -30.46
CA ALA A 429 -3.68 -1.77 -31.33
C ALA A 429 -3.56 -0.24 -31.35
N VAL A 430 -2.35 0.24 -31.13
CA VAL A 430 -1.99 1.66 -31.26
C VAL A 430 -1.82 1.99 -32.75
N VAL A 431 -2.56 2.98 -33.25
CA VAL A 431 -2.60 3.34 -34.68
C VAL A 431 -2.05 4.75 -34.92
N PRO A 432 -1.33 5.00 -36.05
CA PRO A 432 -0.90 6.34 -36.42
C PRO A 432 -2.06 7.35 -36.46
N GLY A 433 -1.80 8.57 -35.99
CA GLY A 433 -2.80 9.63 -35.85
C GLY A 433 -3.68 9.55 -34.60
N ALA A 434 -3.59 8.46 -33.82
CA ALA A 434 -4.18 8.42 -32.48
C ALA A 434 -3.53 9.48 -31.57
N LYS A 435 -4.30 9.97 -30.60
CA LYS A 435 -3.91 11.10 -29.75
C LYS A 435 -3.31 10.60 -28.45
N ILE A 436 -2.14 11.15 -28.12
CA ILE A 436 -1.41 10.87 -26.88
C ILE A 436 -1.87 11.91 -25.85
N ILE A 437 -2.44 11.44 -24.76
CA ILE A 437 -3.10 12.26 -23.74
C ILE A 437 -2.44 12.01 -22.39
N VAL A 438 -2.24 13.09 -21.64
CA VAL A 438 -1.99 13.01 -20.19
C VAL A 438 -3.31 13.33 -19.48
N LEU A 439 -3.76 12.42 -18.61
CA LEU A 439 -4.94 12.58 -17.76
C LEU A 439 -4.51 12.71 -16.30
N GLY A 440 -5.11 13.64 -15.57
CA GLY A 440 -4.90 13.83 -14.13
C GLY A 440 -4.09 15.08 -13.77
N GLY A 441 -3.22 14.96 -12.78
CA GLY A 441 -2.55 16.11 -12.14
C GLY A 441 -1.53 16.83 -13.02
N PRO A 442 -1.31 18.15 -12.81
CA PRO A 442 -0.24 18.88 -13.47
C PRO A 442 1.15 18.44 -12.97
N ALA A 443 2.16 18.57 -13.83
CA ALA A 443 3.55 18.32 -13.50
C ALA A 443 4.09 19.34 -12.48
N MET A 444 4.97 18.85 -11.62
CA MET A 444 5.71 19.59 -10.59
C MET A 444 7.11 18.98 -10.47
N LEU A 445 8.08 19.70 -9.91
CA LEU A 445 9.43 19.19 -9.71
C LEU A 445 9.47 18.24 -8.50
N ILE A 446 9.00 17.01 -8.73
CA ILE A 446 8.83 15.96 -7.72
C ILE A 446 9.49 14.69 -8.24
N GLY A 447 10.21 13.98 -7.38
CA GLY A 447 10.70 12.64 -7.69
C GLY A 447 11.73 12.57 -8.82
N LEU A 448 12.35 13.68 -9.23
CA LEU A 448 13.27 13.68 -10.35
C LEU A 448 14.44 12.71 -10.07
N GLY A 449 14.52 11.65 -10.87
CA GLY A 449 15.55 10.64 -10.70
C GLY A 449 15.18 9.47 -9.77
N GLY A 450 13.91 9.34 -9.35
CA GLY A 450 13.46 8.36 -8.34
C GLY A 450 13.77 6.89 -8.69
N GLY A 451 13.66 6.49 -9.95
CA GLY A 451 14.05 5.15 -10.42
C GLY A 451 15.54 4.83 -10.20
N ALA A 452 16.42 5.80 -10.44
CA ALA A 452 17.85 5.68 -10.16
C ALA A 452 18.15 5.73 -8.64
N ALA A 453 17.50 6.63 -7.90
CA ALA A 453 17.69 6.78 -6.45
C ALA A 453 17.21 5.55 -5.66
N SER A 454 16.13 4.90 -6.07
CA SER A 454 15.63 3.67 -5.45
C SER A 454 16.52 2.44 -5.70
N SER A 455 17.32 2.48 -6.76
CA SER A 455 18.27 1.42 -7.16
C SER A 455 19.56 1.41 -6.34
N VAL A 456 19.81 2.43 -5.49
CA VAL A 456 20.99 2.50 -4.61
C VAL A 456 20.65 2.24 -3.14
N GLY A 457 21.67 1.86 -2.34
CA GLY A 457 21.50 1.63 -0.91
C GLY A 457 21.20 2.92 -0.14
N ALA A 458 20.29 2.85 0.84
CA ALA A 458 19.94 4.02 1.65
C ALA A 458 21.16 4.47 2.47
N GLY A 459 21.48 5.76 2.41
CA GLY A 459 22.52 6.33 3.25
C GLY A 459 23.79 6.87 2.56
N ALA A 460 23.90 6.70 1.25
CA ALA A 460 25.08 7.17 0.50
C ALA A 460 24.84 8.50 -0.27
N SER A 461 23.64 9.09 -0.17
CA SER A 461 23.17 10.26 -0.95
C SER A 461 23.58 11.62 -0.38
N SER A 462 23.61 12.64 -1.25
CA SER A 462 23.70 14.06 -0.88
C SER A 462 22.33 14.61 -0.42
N ALA A 463 22.31 15.74 0.29
CA ALA A 463 21.06 16.35 0.77
C ALA A 463 20.08 16.73 -0.37
N ASP A 464 20.59 17.08 -1.55
CA ASP A 464 19.77 17.41 -2.72
C ASP A 464 19.02 16.18 -3.28
N LEU A 465 19.66 15.01 -3.24
CA LEU A 465 19.04 13.72 -3.64
C LEU A 465 17.95 13.27 -2.65
N ASP A 466 18.08 13.62 -1.36
CA ASP A 466 17.06 13.30 -0.35
C ASP A 466 15.81 14.16 -0.54
N PHE A 467 15.92 15.43 -0.98
CA PHE A 467 14.76 16.25 -1.36
C PHE A 467 14.07 15.74 -2.61
N ALA A 468 14.82 15.26 -3.61
CA ALA A 468 14.24 14.62 -4.79
C ALA A 468 13.44 13.36 -4.44
N SER A 469 13.69 12.73 -3.29
CA SER A 469 12.95 11.55 -2.82
C SER A 469 11.63 11.87 -2.10
N VAL A 470 11.33 13.15 -1.83
CA VAL A 470 10.09 13.58 -1.19
C VAL A 470 8.96 13.57 -2.21
N GLN A 471 7.92 12.79 -1.91
CA GLN A 471 6.77 12.57 -2.78
C GLN A 471 5.58 13.45 -2.38
N ARG A 472 4.55 13.48 -3.22
CA ARG A 472 3.31 14.25 -2.98
C ARG A 472 2.11 13.52 -3.55
N GLY A 473 1.16 13.15 -2.70
CA GLY A 473 -0.12 12.59 -3.13
C GLY A 473 -1.26 13.63 -3.13
N ASN A 474 -2.14 13.56 -4.13
CA ASN A 474 -3.44 14.25 -4.17
C ASN A 474 -4.57 13.27 -4.60
N PRO A 475 -5.05 12.42 -3.68
CA PRO A 475 -5.97 11.33 -4.02
C PRO A 475 -7.27 11.75 -4.71
N GLU A 476 -7.79 12.95 -4.43
CA GLU A 476 -8.98 13.51 -5.07
C GLU A 476 -8.83 13.66 -6.61
N ILE A 477 -7.64 14.06 -7.09
CA ILE A 477 -7.35 14.11 -8.53
C ILE A 477 -7.35 12.72 -9.14
N GLN A 478 -6.78 11.74 -8.43
CA GLN A 478 -6.79 10.36 -8.88
C GLN A 478 -8.22 9.79 -8.88
N ARG A 479 -9.08 10.20 -7.93
CA ARG A 479 -10.50 9.85 -7.97
C ARG A 479 -11.20 10.44 -9.19
N ARG A 480 -10.96 11.71 -9.53
CA ARG A 480 -11.48 12.33 -10.76
C ARG A 480 -11.05 11.59 -12.02
N ALA A 481 -9.77 11.18 -12.08
CA ALA A 481 -9.26 10.37 -13.19
C ALA A 481 -9.94 8.99 -13.23
N GLN A 482 -10.15 8.35 -12.09
CA GLN A 482 -10.85 7.07 -12.01
C GLN A 482 -12.30 7.18 -12.48
N GLU A 483 -13.03 8.25 -12.19
CA GLU A 483 -14.40 8.44 -12.71
C GLU A 483 -14.43 8.58 -14.25
N VAL A 484 -13.40 9.18 -14.85
CA VAL A 484 -13.24 9.22 -16.32
C VAL A 484 -12.94 7.82 -16.86
N ILE A 485 -12.04 7.07 -16.22
CA ILE A 485 -11.73 5.68 -16.60
C ILE A 485 -13.00 4.82 -16.47
N ASP A 486 -13.80 5.04 -15.42
CA ASP A 486 -15.05 4.35 -15.17
C ASP A 486 -16.09 4.61 -16.26
N ALA A 487 -16.25 5.88 -16.64
CA ALA A 487 -17.12 6.25 -17.75
C ALA A 487 -16.65 5.65 -19.09
N CYS A 488 -15.34 5.54 -19.32
CA CYS A 488 -14.78 4.93 -20.53
C CYS A 488 -15.07 3.44 -20.62
N TRP A 489 -14.80 2.64 -19.57
CA TRP A 489 -15.09 1.20 -19.65
C TRP A 489 -16.60 0.90 -19.61
N ALA A 490 -17.41 1.77 -19.01
CA ALA A 490 -18.86 1.66 -19.01
C ALA A 490 -19.49 1.79 -20.41
N LEU A 491 -18.77 2.35 -21.40
CA LEU A 491 -19.18 2.40 -22.81
C LEU A 491 -19.06 1.04 -23.55
N GLY A 492 -18.45 0.02 -22.95
CA GLY A 492 -18.28 -1.31 -23.58
C GLY A 492 -17.48 -1.25 -24.87
N ASP A 493 -18.07 -1.68 -25.97
CA ASP A 493 -17.43 -1.67 -27.29
C ASP A 493 -17.06 -0.25 -27.77
N GLU A 494 -17.78 0.78 -27.28
CA GLU A 494 -17.52 2.18 -27.60
C GLU A 494 -16.45 2.83 -26.69
N ASN A 495 -15.73 2.05 -25.87
CA ASN A 495 -14.65 2.57 -25.03
C ASN A 495 -13.57 3.29 -25.87
N PRO A 496 -13.31 4.60 -25.65
CA PRO A 496 -12.37 5.41 -26.43
C PRO A 496 -10.91 5.06 -26.20
N ILE A 497 -10.61 4.38 -25.10
CA ILE A 497 -9.25 4.04 -24.70
C ILE A 497 -8.76 2.90 -25.58
N LEU A 498 -7.72 3.17 -26.38
CA LEU A 498 -6.99 2.12 -27.09
C LEU A 498 -5.94 1.50 -26.17
N LEU A 499 -5.22 2.36 -25.45
CA LEU A 499 -4.20 2.00 -24.48
C LEU A 499 -4.21 3.01 -23.34
N ILE A 500 -4.02 2.51 -22.13
CA ILE A 500 -3.77 3.32 -20.93
C ILE A 500 -2.55 2.73 -20.20
N HIS A 501 -1.79 3.61 -19.57
CA HIS A 501 -0.64 3.29 -18.75
C HIS A 501 -0.56 4.24 -17.56
N ASP A 502 -0.08 3.76 -16.42
CA ASP A 502 0.22 4.61 -15.28
C ASP A 502 1.42 5.54 -15.60
N VAL A 503 1.54 6.63 -14.85
CA VAL A 503 2.77 7.43 -14.81
C VAL A 503 3.40 7.26 -13.43
N GLY A 504 4.55 6.59 -13.39
CA GLY A 504 5.31 6.27 -12.18
C GLY A 504 6.77 6.71 -12.31
N ALA A 505 7.70 5.76 -12.09
CA ALA A 505 9.15 6.01 -12.16
C ALA A 505 9.57 6.52 -13.54
N GLY A 506 10.39 7.58 -13.57
CA GLY A 506 10.78 8.27 -14.81
C GLY A 506 9.70 9.13 -15.46
N GLY A 507 8.48 9.19 -14.92
CA GLY A 507 7.45 10.09 -15.42
C GLY A 507 7.02 9.82 -16.86
N LEU A 508 6.77 10.90 -17.62
CA LEU A 508 6.37 10.80 -19.03
C LEU A 508 7.48 10.22 -19.90
N SER A 509 8.73 10.39 -19.47
CA SER A 509 9.90 9.83 -20.16
C SER A 509 9.95 8.30 -20.15
N ASN A 510 9.16 7.63 -19.30
CA ASN A 510 8.99 6.18 -19.36
C ASN A 510 7.62 5.81 -19.96
N ALA A 511 6.55 6.42 -19.43
CA ALA A 511 5.19 6.05 -19.78
C ALA A 511 4.83 6.31 -21.25
N VAL A 512 5.30 7.43 -21.85
CA VAL A 512 5.01 7.72 -23.26
C VAL A 512 5.74 6.75 -24.19
N PRO A 513 7.07 6.54 -24.09
CA PRO A 513 7.76 5.53 -24.89
C PRO A 513 7.15 4.13 -24.79
N GLU A 514 6.82 3.66 -23.57
CA GLU A 514 6.20 2.35 -23.38
C GLU A 514 4.85 2.26 -24.09
N SER A 515 4.03 3.31 -23.96
CA SER A 515 2.71 3.40 -24.60
C SER A 515 2.77 3.33 -26.13
N VAL A 516 3.71 4.04 -26.77
CA VAL A 516 3.83 4.04 -28.25
C VAL A 516 4.62 2.84 -28.78
N ALA A 517 5.51 2.24 -27.98
CA ALA A 517 6.28 1.06 -28.39
C ALA A 517 5.40 -0.18 -28.57
N HIS A 518 4.25 -0.27 -27.88
CA HIS A 518 3.28 -1.36 -28.03
C HIS A 518 2.85 -1.61 -29.50
N GLY A 519 2.89 -0.58 -30.36
CA GLY A 519 2.49 -0.68 -31.77
C GLY A 519 3.65 -0.71 -32.78
N THR A 520 4.92 -0.78 -32.36
CA THR A 520 6.09 -0.45 -33.21
C THR A 520 5.99 0.94 -33.87
N THR A 521 5.22 1.83 -33.24
CA THR A 521 4.95 3.22 -33.66
C THR A 521 5.89 4.20 -32.96
N GLY A 522 5.96 5.43 -33.46
CA GLY A 522 6.64 6.55 -32.80
C GLY A 522 5.64 7.51 -32.16
N GLY A 523 6.12 8.69 -31.78
CA GLY A 523 5.27 9.76 -31.26
C GLY A 523 5.87 11.14 -31.44
N ASP A 524 5.05 12.09 -31.90
CA ASP A 524 5.37 13.51 -31.98
C ASP A 524 4.69 14.23 -30.82
N ILE A 525 5.49 14.81 -29.93
CA ILE A 525 5.06 15.42 -28.66
C ILE A 525 5.38 16.91 -28.65
N ASP A 526 4.42 17.73 -28.25
CA ASP A 526 4.59 19.14 -27.91
C ASP A 526 4.74 19.26 -26.38
N LEU A 527 5.98 19.49 -25.93
CA LEU A 527 6.31 19.54 -24.52
C LEU A 527 5.52 20.63 -23.76
N ARG A 528 5.16 21.72 -24.43
CA ARG A 528 4.48 22.87 -23.81
C ARG A 528 2.97 22.66 -23.66
N ARG A 529 2.46 21.51 -24.12
CA ARG A 529 1.09 21.06 -23.82
C ARG A 529 0.99 20.20 -22.58
N VAL A 530 2.11 19.73 -22.01
CA VAL A 530 2.11 19.02 -20.74
C VAL A 530 1.63 20.00 -19.64
N PRO A 531 0.53 19.70 -18.92
CA PRO A 531 0.09 20.56 -17.83
C PRO A 531 1.17 20.69 -16.77
N SER A 532 1.46 21.91 -16.31
CA SER A 532 2.52 22.20 -15.35
C SER A 532 2.11 23.31 -14.40
N ASP A 533 2.28 23.07 -13.10
CA ASP A 533 2.09 24.09 -12.05
C ASP A 533 3.42 24.82 -11.72
N GLU A 534 4.52 24.41 -12.34
CA GLU A 534 5.84 25.00 -12.18
C GLU A 534 6.39 25.49 -13.53
N PRO A 535 6.13 26.75 -13.92
CA PRO A 535 6.56 27.27 -15.22
C PRO A 535 8.10 27.31 -15.35
N GLY A 536 8.85 27.40 -14.25
CA GLY A 536 10.31 27.48 -14.26
C GLY A 536 11.04 26.20 -14.71
N MET A 537 10.33 25.08 -14.87
CA MET A 537 10.94 23.79 -15.17
C MET A 537 11.65 23.77 -16.53
N SER A 538 12.80 23.09 -16.57
CA SER A 538 13.52 22.76 -17.80
C SER A 538 12.80 21.64 -18.57
N PRO A 539 13.16 21.39 -19.84
CA PRO A 539 12.62 20.25 -20.57
C PRO A 539 12.85 18.90 -19.89
N LEU A 540 14.02 18.71 -19.27
CA LEU A 540 14.33 17.52 -18.47
C LEU A 540 13.34 17.36 -17.32
N GLU A 541 13.08 18.45 -16.59
CA GLU A 541 12.22 18.43 -15.41
C GLU A 541 10.75 18.19 -15.80
N ILE A 542 10.24 18.79 -16.88
CA ILE A 542 8.86 18.56 -17.36
C ILE A 542 8.67 17.10 -17.80
N TRP A 543 9.67 16.54 -18.49
CA TRP A 543 9.56 15.21 -19.09
C TRP A 543 9.78 14.07 -18.09
N CYS A 544 10.72 14.24 -17.15
CA CYS A 544 11.22 13.17 -16.27
C CYS A 544 10.75 13.28 -14.80
N ASN A 545 9.94 14.27 -14.42
CA ASN A 545 9.39 14.32 -13.06
C ASN A 545 8.42 13.17 -12.80
N GLU A 546 8.38 12.73 -11.55
CA GLU A 546 7.50 11.67 -11.06
C GLU A 546 6.32 12.28 -10.27
N ALA A 547 5.79 13.43 -10.72
CA ALA A 547 4.55 13.97 -10.18
C ALA A 547 3.43 12.93 -10.30
N GLN A 548 2.60 12.86 -9.26
CA GLN A 548 1.64 11.78 -9.04
C GLN A 548 0.30 12.03 -9.75
N GLU A 549 -0.61 11.06 -9.62
CA GLU A 549 -1.98 11.12 -10.15
C GLU A 549 -2.08 11.38 -11.66
N ARG A 550 -1.15 10.80 -12.44
CA ARG A 550 -1.11 10.92 -13.90
C ARG A 550 -1.22 9.58 -14.60
N TYR A 551 -1.90 9.59 -15.74
CA TYR A 551 -2.01 8.47 -16.66
C TYR A 551 -1.65 8.94 -18.07
N VAL A 552 -1.04 8.07 -18.87
CA VAL A 552 -0.92 8.25 -20.32
C VAL A 552 -2.01 7.42 -21.00
N LEU A 553 -2.75 8.05 -21.90
CA LEU A 553 -3.77 7.38 -22.72
C LEU A 553 -3.50 7.60 -24.20
N ILE A 554 -3.80 6.57 -24.98
CA ILE A 554 -3.90 6.67 -26.44
C ILE A 554 -5.37 6.53 -26.80
N VAL A 555 -5.93 7.60 -27.37
CA VAL A 555 -7.35 7.68 -27.77
C VAL A 555 -7.45 7.84 -29.27
N ALA A 556 -8.40 7.12 -29.88
CA ALA A 556 -8.69 7.27 -31.31
C ALA A 556 -9.15 8.70 -31.61
N ALA A 557 -8.55 9.36 -32.61
CA ALA A 557 -8.85 10.76 -32.93
C ALA A 557 -10.35 11.08 -33.11
N PRO A 558 -11.19 10.22 -33.73
CA PRO A 558 -12.63 10.48 -33.83
C PRO A 558 -13.38 10.50 -32.48
N GLN A 559 -12.83 9.86 -31.44
CA GLN A 559 -13.46 9.77 -30.13
C GLN A 559 -12.96 10.82 -29.12
N LEU A 560 -12.01 11.68 -29.52
CA LEU A 560 -11.44 12.70 -28.65
C LEU A 560 -12.50 13.64 -28.05
N ALA A 561 -13.50 14.04 -28.84
CA ALA A 561 -14.56 14.93 -28.35
C ALA A 561 -15.44 14.27 -27.29
N ALA A 562 -15.76 12.98 -27.46
CA ALA A 562 -16.52 12.21 -26.47
C ALA A 562 -15.70 12.05 -25.18
N PHE A 563 -14.42 11.70 -25.30
CA PHE A 563 -13.50 11.63 -24.16
C PHE A 563 -13.39 12.97 -23.41
N GLY A 564 -13.22 14.08 -24.14
CA GLY A 564 -13.16 15.41 -23.54
C GLY A 564 -14.41 15.78 -22.75
N ALA A 565 -15.60 15.42 -23.24
CA ALA A 565 -16.87 15.65 -22.53
C ALA A 565 -16.95 14.86 -21.21
N LEU A 566 -16.39 13.65 -21.15
CA LEU A 566 -16.29 12.88 -19.91
C LEU A 566 -15.37 13.58 -18.91
N CYS A 567 -14.17 14.01 -19.35
CA CYS A 567 -13.23 14.75 -18.51
C CYS A 567 -13.84 16.05 -17.95
N GLU A 568 -14.52 16.83 -18.79
CA GLU A 568 -15.18 18.07 -18.38
C GLU A 568 -16.28 17.83 -17.34
N ARG A 569 -17.08 16.77 -17.51
CA ARG A 569 -18.13 16.41 -16.56
C ARG A 569 -17.57 16.03 -15.19
N GLU A 570 -16.48 15.25 -15.16
CA GLU A 570 -15.83 14.79 -13.92
C GLU A 570 -14.80 15.80 -13.37
N ARG A 571 -14.61 16.95 -14.03
CA ARG A 571 -13.55 17.94 -13.78
C ARG A 571 -12.15 17.33 -13.81
N CYS A 572 -11.92 16.23 -14.51
CA CYS A 572 -10.57 15.68 -14.58
C CYS A 572 -9.73 16.48 -15.58
N PRO A 573 -8.58 17.07 -15.18
CA PRO A 573 -7.71 17.74 -16.13
C PRO A 573 -7.15 16.74 -17.14
N PHE A 574 -7.07 17.14 -18.41
CA PHE A 574 -6.39 16.36 -19.44
C PHE A 574 -5.75 17.27 -20.48
N ALA A 575 -4.74 16.76 -21.17
CA ALA A 575 -4.12 17.46 -22.28
C ALA A 575 -3.72 16.49 -23.40
N VAL A 576 -4.04 16.86 -24.64
CA VAL A 576 -3.50 16.19 -25.83
C VAL A 576 -2.09 16.73 -26.06
N ILE A 577 -1.09 15.94 -25.68
CA ILE A 577 0.32 16.35 -25.76
C ILE A 577 0.96 16.00 -27.11
N GLY A 578 0.34 15.13 -27.89
CA GLY A 578 0.93 14.69 -29.14
C GLY A 578 0.09 13.70 -29.93
N GLU A 579 0.71 13.08 -30.92
CA GLU A 579 0.10 12.04 -31.75
C GLU A 579 1.07 10.91 -32.09
N VAL A 580 0.49 9.73 -32.32
CA VAL A 580 1.22 8.52 -32.69
C VAL A 580 1.69 8.61 -34.14
N THR A 581 2.95 8.30 -34.41
CA THR A 581 3.56 8.30 -35.75
C THR A 581 3.90 6.88 -36.22
N SER A 582 4.18 6.70 -37.52
CA SER A 582 4.51 5.37 -38.10
C SER A 582 6.00 5.12 -38.29
N ASP A 583 6.87 6.07 -37.95
CA ASP A 583 8.30 6.02 -38.25
C ASP A 583 9.17 5.42 -37.14
N GLY A 584 8.57 5.11 -35.98
CA GLY A 584 9.26 4.50 -34.84
C GLY A 584 10.19 5.45 -34.07
N THR A 585 10.08 6.75 -34.31
CA THR A 585 10.88 7.79 -33.65
C THR A 585 10.05 8.47 -32.56
N LEU A 586 10.66 8.72 -31.41
CA LEU A 586 10.10 9.62 -30.41
C LEU A 586 10.72 11.01 -30.60
N ARG A 587 9.87 11.97 -30.93
CA ARG A 587 10.24 13.37 -31.10
C ARG A 587 9.48 14.22 -30.08
N VAL A 588 10.21 14.88 -29.20
CA VAL A 588 9.65 15.84 -28.24
C VAL A 588 10.14 17.22 -28.65
N GLU A 589 9.22 18.07 -29.09
CA GLU A 589 9.49 19.46 -29.48
C GLU A 589 9.19 20.42 -28.33
N ASP A 590 9.97 21.48 -28.24
CA ASP A 590 9.72 22.60 -27.33
C ASP A 590 9.53 23.89 -28.14
N PRO A 591 8.28 24.26 -28.46
CA PRO A 591 7.97 25.48 -29.19
C PRO A 591 8.43 26.76 -28.49
N GLN A 592 8.61 26.75 -27.17
CA GLN A 592 9.03 27.93 -26.43
C GLN A 592 10.49 28.32 -26.75
N PHE A 593 11.36 27.33 -26.93
CA PHE A 593 12.75 27.54 -27.31
C PHE A 593 13.04 27.27 -28.80
N GLY A 594 12.04 26.77 -29.55
CA GLY A 594 12.17 26.47 -30.98
C GLY A 594 13.17 25.34 -31.25
N ASN A 595 13.25 24.36 -30.35
CA ASN A 595 14.21 23.26 -30.40
C ASN A 595 13.54 21.90 -30.11
N VAL A 596 14.33 20.83 -30.13
CA VAL A 596 13.86 19.43 -30.02
C VAL A 596 14.64 18.74 -28.89
N PRO A 597 14.13 18.77 -27.65
CA PRO A 597 14.79 18.13 -26.51
C PRO A 597 15.04 16.62 -26.65
N VAL A 598 14.18 15.90 -27.36
CA VAL A 598 14.32 14.45 -27.63
C VAL A 598 14.06 14.18 -29.11
N ASP A 599 15.00 13.53 -29.78
CA ASP A 599 14.87 13.10 -31.18
C ASP A 599 15.54 11.74 -31.38
N MET A 600 14.91 10.68 -30.89
CA MET A 600 15.55 9.37 -30.75
C MET A 600 14.67 8.24 -31.32
N PRO A 601 15.23 7.33 -32.12
CA PRO A 601 14.56 6.08 -32.47
C PRO A 601 14.22 5.28 -31.20
N LEU A 602 13.00 4.79 -31.07
CA LEU A 602 12.60 4.01 -29.88
C LEU A 602 13.45 2.75 -29.71
N ALA A 603 13.95 2.17 -30.80
CA ALA A 603 14.88 1.04 -30.78
C ALA A 603 16.21 1.37 -30.08
N THR A 604 16.63 2.64 -30.09
CA THR A 604 17.81 3.13 -29.37
C THR A 604 17.49 3.32 -27.89
N LEU A 605 16.34 3.91 -27.56
CA LEU A 605 15.93 4.11 -26.16
C LEU A 605 15.68 2.78 -25.43
N LEU A 606 14.95 1.88 -26.09
CA LEU A 606 14.50 0.61 -25.52
C LEU A 606 15.46 -0.55 -25.84
N GLY A 607 16.56 -0.28 -26.53
CA GLY A 607 17.59 -1.25 -26.88
C GLY A 607 18.12 -1.99 -25.65
N LYS A 608 18.51 -3.25 -25.84
CA LYS A 608 18.99 -4.11 -24.75
C LYS A 608 20.52 -4.07 -24.69
N PRO A 609 21.13 -3.60 -23.59
CA PRO A 609 22.53 -3.93 -23.31
C PRO A 609 22.69 -5.45 -23.13
N PRO A 610 23.92 -5.99 -23.16
CA PRO A 610 24.18 -7.41 -22.89
C PRO A 610 23.53 -7.88 -21.58
N ARG A 611 23.10 -9.15 -21.53
CA ARG A 611 22.56 -9.70 -20.29
C ARG A 611 23.62 -9.70 -19.20
N MET A 612 23.21 -9.26 -18.01
CA MET A 612 24.02 -9.37 -16.80
C MET A 612 24.23 -10.85 -16.46
N THR A 613 25.45 -11.22 -16.08
CA THR A 613 25.75 -12.52 -15.47
C THR A 613 26.09 -12.30 -14.00
N ARG A 614 25.43 -13.03 -13.10
CA ARG A 614 25.74 -13.03 -11.67
C ARG A 614 26.46 -14.32 -11.28
N ASP A 615 27.73 -14.19 -10.90
CA ASP A 615 28.53 -15.29 -10.35
C ASP A 615 28.59 -15.15 -8.83
N VAL A 616 27.94 -16.07 -8.12
CA VAL A 616 27.65 -15.98 -6.70
C VAL A 616 27.95 -17.29 -6.00
N SER A 617 28.18 -17.21 -4.68
CA SER A 617 28.43 -18.39 -3.85
C SER A 617 27.55 -18.40 -2.62
N ARG A 618 27.12 -19.58 -2.21
CA ARG A 618 26.38 -19.79 -0.96
C ARG A 618 27.28 -19.54 0.24
N LEU A 619 26.72 -18.94 1.27
CA LEU A 619 27.40 -18.75 2.57
C LEU A 619 26.69 -19.55 3.66
N PRO A 620 27.41 -20.02 4.70
CA PRO A 620 26.80 -20.69 5.84
C PRO A 620 25.71 -19.83 6.48
N HIS A 621 24.62 -20.48 6.88
CA HIS A 621 23.54 -19.83 7.62
C HIS A 621 23.97 -19.52 9.07
N ALA A 622 23.24 -18.60 9.69
CA ALA A 622 23.40 -18.31 11.10
C ALA A 622 22.80 -19.45 11.94
N SER A 623 23.23 -19.57 13.19
CA SER A 623 22.57 -20.40 14.21
C SER A 623 23.04 -19.95 15.59
N ASP A 624 22.24 -20.14 16.64
CA ASP A 624 22.67 -19.90 18.02
C ASP A 624 22.19 -20.97 19.01
N ASP A 625 22.53 -20.77 20.28
CA ASP A 625 22.29 -21.70 21.39
C ASP A 625 20.91 -21.55 22.06
N PHE A 626 19.89 -21.06 21.34
CA PHE A 626 18.54 -20.93 21.88
C PHE A 626 17.97 -22.26 22.37
N ASP A 627 17.66 -22.34 23.68
CA ASP A 627 17.16 -23.55 24.34
C ASP A 627 15.78 -23.31 24.97
N PRO A 628 14.70 -23.93 24.43
CA PRO A 628 13.35 -23.78 24.97
C PRO A 628 13.18 -24.36 26.38
N ALA A 629 14.08 -25.23 26.85
CA ALA A 629 14.01 -25.81 28.20
C ALA A 629 14.20 -24.77 29.31
N GLN A 630 14.83 -23.63 29.00
CA GLN A 630 15.17 -22.59 29.97
C GLN A 630 14.09 -21.50 30.10
N LEU A 631 13.03 -21.59 29.30
CA LEU A 631 12.02 -20.55 29.18
C LEU A 631 10.95 -20.66 30.27
N ASP A 632 10.68 -19.57 30.98
CA ASP A 632 9.42 -19.45 31.72
C ASP A 632 8.27 -19.24 30.73
N LEU A 633 7.32 -20.18 30.69
CA LEU A 633 6.21 -20.14 29.72
C LEU A 633 5.35 -18.87 29.85
N ARG A 634 5.23 -18.32 31.07
CA ARG A 634 4.45 -17.10 31.29
C ARG A 634 5.21 -15.89 30.75
N ASP A 635 6.49 -15.74 31.06
CA ASP A 635 7.33 -14.68 30.50
C ASP A 635 7.33 -14.74 28.96
N ALA A 636 7.54 -15.92 28.37
CA ALA A 636 7.52 -16.13 26.93
C ALA A 636 6.18 -15.67 26.29
N ALA A 637 5.06 -16.11 26.85
CA ALA A 637 3.72 -15.71 26.41
C ALA A 637 3.53 -14.18 26.44
N PHE A 638 3.92 -13.53 27.54
CA PHE A 638 3.74 -12.09 27.72
C PHE A 638 4.72 -11.24 26.89
N ARG A 639 5.90 -11.77 26.53
CA ARG A 639 6.80 -11.12 25.57
C ARG A 639 6.26 -11.23 24.16
N LEU A 640 5.81 -12.42 23.75
CA LEU A 640 5.22 -12.66 22.43
C LEU A 640 4.03 -11.73 22.18
N LEU A 641 3.08 -11.64 23.11
CA LEU A 641 1.92 -10.76 22.96
C LEU A 641 2.29 -9.27 22.86
N ARG A 642 3.49 -8.86 23.27
CA ARG A 642 3.98 -7.47 23.14
C ARG A 642 4.88 -7.26 21.92
N LEU A 643 5.29 -8.32 21.22
CA LEU A 643 6.03 -8.18 19.97
C LEU A 643 5.08 -7.54 18.94
N PRO A 644 5.41 -6.40 18.33
CA PRO A 644 4.52 -5.72 17.39
C PRO A 644 4.04 -6.59 16.22
N THR A 645 4.87 -7.55 15.78
CA THR A 645 4.51 -8.58 14.79
C THR A 645 3.29 -9.41 15.22
N VAL A 646 3.16 -9.73 16.51
CA VAL A 646 2.06 -10.54 17.08
C VAL A 646 0.93 -9.68 17.67
N ALA A 647 1.26 -8.52 18.25
CA ALA A 647 0.35 -7.68 19.02
C ALA A 647 -0.85 -7.13 18.22
N ASP A 648 -1.83 -6.55 18.92
CA ASP A 648 -3.02 -5.91 18.33
C ASP A 648 -2.64 -4.90 17.23
N LYS A 649 -3.29 -5.01 16.07
CA LYS A 649 -3.06 -4.16 14.90
C LYS A 649 -4.10 -3.04 14.74
N THR A 650 -4.96 -2.80 15.73
CA THR A 650 -6.05 -1.81 15.65
C THR A 650 -5.58 -0.42 15.20
N PHE A 651 -4.38 0.03 15.60
CA PHE A 651 -3.82 1.31 15.17
C PHE A 651 -3.55 1.42 13.66
N LEU A 652 -3.38 0.30 12.95
CA LEU A 652 -3.21 0.23 11.48
C LEU A 652 -4.54 0.08 10.75
N ILE A 653 -5.54 -0.51 11.40
CA ILE A 653 -6.80 -0.91 10.77
C ILE A 653 -7.83 0.22 10.82
N THR A 654 -7.99 0.87 11.98
CA THR A 654 -9.07 1.83 12.22
C THR A 654 -8.86 3.19 11.56
N ILE A 655 -7.65 3.46 11.06
CA ILE A 655 -7.32 4.68 10.30
C ILE A 655 -7.77 4.60 8.84
N GLY A 656 -7.92 3.39 8.29
CA GLY A 656 -8.36 3.16 6.92
C GLY A 656 -9.85 2.81 6.84
N ASP A 657 -10.51 3.28 5.79
CA ASP A 657 -11.89 2.90 5.44
C ASP A 657 -11.96 1.39 5.14
N ARG A 658 -13.06 0.75 5.55
CA ARG A 658 -13.32 -0.69 5.39
C ARG A 658 -14.75 -0.98 4.91
N SER A 659 -15.43 0.01 4.32
CA SER A 659 -16.85 -0.05 3.99
C SER A 659 -17.24 0.65 2.69
N VAL A 660 -16.44 1.59 2.20
CA VAL A 660 -16.70 2.33 0.94
C VAL A 660 -16.93 1.36 -0.22
N GLY A 661 -17.92 1.66 -1.05
CA GLY A 661 -18.40 0.80 -2.12
C GLY A 661 -19.44 -0.23 -1.68
N GLY A 662 -19.65 -0.46 -0.38
CA GLY A 662 -20.71 -1.34 0.14
C GLY A 662 -20.56 -2.82 -0.22
N MET A 663 -19.35 -3.25 -0.61
CA MET A 663 -19.07 -4.61 -1.10
C MET A 663 -18.12 -5.39 -0.18
N ILE A 664 -17.87 -4.93 1.05
CA ILE A 664 -16.98 -5.62 2.00
C ILE A 664 -17.79 -6.64 2.80
N SER A 665 -17.47 -7.93 2.61
CA SER A 665 -18.08 -9.03 3.38
C SER A 665 -17.25 -9.43 4.59
N ARG A 666 -15.91 -9.32 4.50
CA ARG A 666 -15.01 -9.60 5.62
C ARG A 666 -13.87 -8.61 5.64
N ASP A 667 -13.86 -7.77 6.66
CA ASP A 667 -12.75 -6.90 7.06
C ASP A 667 -11.92 -7.53 8.21
N PRO A 668 -10.79 -6.93 8.62
CA PRO A 668 -9.94 -7.43 9.70
C PRO A 668 -10.64 -7.56 11.07
N LEU A 669 -11.70 -6.81 11.34
CA LEU A 669 -12.38 -6.79 12.64
C LEU A 669 -13.43 -7.90 12.75
N VAL A 670 -13.21 -8.82 13.68
CA VAL A 670 -14.00 -10.05 13.85
C VAL A 670 -14.91 -9.96 15.07
N GLY A 671 -16.19 -10.30 14.86
CA GLY A 671 -17.15 -10.57 15.92
C GLY A 671 -17.70 -9.36 16.67
N PRO A 672 -18.57 -9.58 17.69
CA PRO A 672 -19.19 -8.50 18.46
C PRO A 672 -18.20 -7.52 19.10
N TRP A 673 -16.98 -7.98 19.39
CA TRP A 673 -15.94 -7.17 20.02
C TRP A 673 -14.95 -6.56 19.02
N GLN A 674 -15.20 -6.74 17.71
CA GLN A 674 -14.43 -6.14 16.63
C GLN A 674 -12.92 -6.35 16.82
N VAL A 675 -12.49 -7.60 17.00
CA VAL A 675 -11.09 -7.95 17.25
C VAL A 675 -10.33 -8.09 15.93
N ALA A 676 -9.19 -7.41 15.80
CA ALA A 676 -8.38 -7.33 14.59
C ALA A 676 -7.59 -8.62 14.27
N VAL A 677 -8.28 -9.72 13.92
CA VAL A 677 -7.67 -11.06 13.76
C VAL A 677 -8.19 -11.83 12.54
N SER A 678 -8.89 -11.21 11.58
CA SER A 678 -9.32 -11.96 10.39
C SER A 678 -8.11 -12.41 9.56
N ASP A 679 -8.03 -13.71 9.26
CA ASP A 679 -6.98 -14.29 8.38
C ASP A 679 -7.11 -13.81 6.92
N VAL A 680 -8.34 -13.52 6.49
CA VAL A 680 -8.69 -13.24 5.11
C VAL A 680 -9.54 -11.98 4.99
N ALA A 681 -9.38 -11.26 3.88
CA ALA A 681 -10.28 -10.21 3.47
C ALA A 681 -11.18 -10.71 2.33
N VAL A 682 -12.47 -10.39 2.37
CA VAL A 682 -13.45 -10.87 1.37
C VAL A 682 -14.35 -9.73 0.90
N THR A 683 -14.47 -9.59 -0.41
CA THR A 683 -15.41 -8.69 -1.08
C THR A 683 -16.50 -9.46 -1.83
N VAL A 684 -17.66 -8.84 -2.03
CA VAL A 684 -18.76 -9.38 -2.85
C VAL A 684 -18.60 -8.88 -4.29
N SER A 685 -18.80 -9.73 -5.30
CA SER A 685 -18.60 -9.37 -6.71
C SER A 685 -19.59 -8.34 -7.23
N ASP A 686 -20.82 -8.34 -6.73
CA ASP A 686 -21.86 -7.36 -7.03
C ASP A 686 -22.82 -7.17 -5.83
N TYR A 687 -23.84 -6.32 -5.99
CA TYR A 687 -24.85 -6.06 -4.94
C TYR A 687 -26.00 -7.09 -4.90
N PHE A 688 -25.98 -8.12 -5.76
CA PHE A 688 -27.16 -8.95 -6.05
C PHE A 688 -26.91 -10.46 -5.86
N SER A 689 -25.64 -10.87 -5.77
CA SER A 689 -25.19 -12.25 -5.61
C SER A 689 -24.43 -12.44 -4.28
N ASN A 690 -23.96 -13.66 -4.02
CA ASN A 690 -23.09 -13.98 -2.89
C ASN A 690 -21.69 -14.43 -3.34
N HIS A 691 -21.38 -14.28 -4.62
CA HIS A 691 -20.04 -14.52 -5.15
C HIS A 691 -19.12 -13.39 -4.71
N GLY A 692 -17.81 -13.64 -4.72
CA GLY A 692 -16.87 -12.66 -4.24
C GLY A 692 -15.43 -12.87 -4.66
N GLU A 693 -14.56 -12.14 -3.98
CA GLU A 693 -13.12 -12.20 -4.13
C GLU A 693 -12.45 -12.23 -2.75
N ALA A 694 -11.34 -12.95 -2.62
CA ALA A 694 -10.58 -13.03 -1.39
C ALA A 694 -9.14 -12.51 -1.57
N MET A 695 -8.61 -11.87 -0.53
CA MET A 695 -7.20 -11.51 -0.39
C MET A 695 -6.64 -12.04 0.92
N ALA A 696 -5.41 -12.55 0.88
CA ALA A 696 -4.63 -12.90 2.07
C ALA A 696 -3.15 -12.59 1.84
N MET A 697 -2.38 -12.45 2.91
CA MET A 697 -0.92 -12.28 2.84
C MET A 697 -0.21 -13.37 3.63
N GLY A 698 1.03 -13.65 3.24
CA GLY A 698 1.94 -14.53 3.97
C GLY A 698 3.39 -14.07 3.81
N GLU A 699 4.14 -14.12 4.90
CA GLU A 699 5.54 -13.67 4.96
C GLU A 699 6.25 -14.29 6.17
N ARG A 700 7.50 -14.73 5.97
CA ARG A 700 8.31 -15.25 7.08
C ARG A 700 9.78 -14.90 6.95
N THR A 701 10.03 -13.60 6.78
CA THR A 701 11.33 -13.07 6.39
C THR A 701 12.50 -13.40 7.34
N PRO A 702 12.34 -13.51 8.68
CA PRO A 702 13.45 -13.88 9.56
C PRO A 702 14.02 -15.28 9.28
N LEU A 703 13.20 -16.19 8.73
CA LEU A 703 13.64 -17.54 8.41
C LEU A 703 14.76 -17.53 7.37
N ALA A 704 14.84 -16.51 6.50
CA ALA A 704 15.87 -16.44 5.48
C ALA A 704 17.30 -16.32 6.04
N LEU A 705 17.44 -15.97 7.32
CA LEU A 705 18.72 -15.97 8.02
C LEU A 705 19.23 -17.38 8.35
N LEU A 706 18.32 -18.36 8.40
CA LEU A 706 18.56 -19.77 8.70
C LEU A 706 18.43 -20.66 7.46
N ASP A 707 17.39 -20.45 6.65
CA ASP A 707 17.13 -21.13 5.39
C ASP A 707 16.26 -20.24 4.49
N ALA A 708 16.88 -19.69 3.44
CA ALA A 708 16.23 -18.80 2.50
C ALA A 708 15.08 -19.50 1.74
N ALA A 709 15.27 -20.75 1.33
CA ALA A 709 14.26 -21.50 0.60
C ALA A 709 13.05 -21.81 1.49
N ALA A 710 13.26 -22.16 2.76
CA ALA A 710 12.18 -22.35 3.73
C ALA A 710 11.38 -21.07 3.95
N SER A 711 12.03 -19.90 4.02
CA SER A 711 11.33 -18.61 4.16
C SER A 711 10.32 -18.37 3.03
N GLY A 712 10.70 -18.69 1.78
CA GLY A 712 9.83 -18.55 0.62
C GLY A 712 8.68 -19.54 0.61
N ARG A 713 8.97 -20.81 0.96
CA ARG A 713 7.93 -21.85 1.05
C ARG A 713 6.90 -21.55 2.15
N MET A 714 7.36 -21.11 3.32
CA MET A 714 6.51 -20.72 4.43
C MET A 714 5.63 -19.51 4.08
N ALA A 715 6.18 -18.49 3.42
CA ALA A 715 5.40 -17.32 3.00
C ALA A 715 4.26 -17.69 2.02
N VAL A 716 4.52 -18.57 1.06
CA VAL A 716 3.47 -19.07 0.14
C VAL A 716 2.41 -19.87 0.88
N CYS A 717 2.83 -20.81 1.72
CA CYS A 717 1.90 -21.69 2.41
C CYS A 717 1.08 -20.96 3.49
N GLU A 718 1.63 -19.95 4.15
CA GLU A 718 0.90 -19.06 5.05
C GLU A 718 -0.18 -18.26 4.31
N ALA A 719 0.15 -17.68 3.15
CA ALA A 719 -0.87 -17.00 2.34
C ALA A 719 -2.01 -17.95 1.94
N VAL A 720 -1.69 -19.23 1.71
CA VAL A 720 -2.67 -20.29 1.45
C VAL A 720 -3.47 -20.64 2.71
N THR A 721 -2.85 -20.86 3.88
CA THR A 721 -3.60 -21.16 5.11
C THR A 721 -4.51 -19.99 5.48
N ASN A 722 -4.09 -18.75 5.28
CA ASN A 722 -4.94 -17.58 5.49
C ASN A 722 -6.14 -17.55 4.52
N ILE A 723 -5.90 -17.66 3.21
CA ILE A 723 -7.00 -17.54 2.22
C ILE A 723 -8.02 -18.69 2.30
N LEU A 724 -7.63 -19.84 2.84
CA LEU A 724 -8.52 -20.98 3.09
C LEU A 724 -9.60 -20.69 4.14
N ALA A 725 -9.57 -19.56 4.85
CA ALA A 725 -10.72 -19.13 5.65
C ALA A 725 -11.94 -18.75 4.75
N ALA A 726 -11.72 -18.32 3.51
CA ALA A 726 -12.78 -18.00 2.53
C ALA A 726 -13.24 -19.23 1.72
N ASP A 727 -14.42 -19.15 1.08
CA ASP A 727 -14.97 -20.25 0.25
C ASP A 727 -14.31 -20.40 -1.12
N VAL A 728 -13.00 -20.66 -1.10
CA VAL A 728 -12.19 -20.96 -2.28
C VAL A 728 -12.46 -22.40 -2.71
N GLY A 729 -13.07 -22.56 -3.90
CA GLY A 729 -13.50 -23.87 -4.39
C GLY A 729 -12.35 -24.84 -4.64
N ARG A 730 -11.28 -24.38 -5.30
CA ARG A 730 -10.07 -25.18 -5.57
C ARG A 730 -8.82 -24.37 -5.26
N ILE A 731 -7.82 -25.01 -4.66
CA ILE A 731 -6.52 -24.37 -4.39
C ILE A 731 -5.87 -23.86 -5.68
N GLU A 732 -6.08 -24.54 -6.80
CA GLU A 732 -5.55 -24.14 -8.10
C GLU A 732 -6.25 -22.91 -8.71
N ASP A 733 -7.26 -22.34 -8.04
CA ASP A 733 -7.88 -21.06 -8.41
C ASP A 733 -7.24 -19.88 -7.64
N VAL A 734 -6.34 -20.16 -6.68
CA VAL A 734 -5.52 -19.14 -6.01
C VAL A 734 -4.43 -18.62 -6.96
N ARG A 735 -4.28 -17.31 -7.05
CA ARG A 735 -3.20 -16.62 -7.79
C ARG A 735 -2.37 -15.80 -6.83
N LEU A 736 -1.07 -15.73 -7.06
CA LEU A 736 -0.15 -15.03 -6.16
C LEU A 736 0.47 -13.80 -6.85
N SER A 737 0.62 -12.74 -6.06
CA SER A 737 1.68 -11.75 -6.27
C SER A 737 2.87 -12.11 -5.40
N ALA A 738 4.06 -12.21 -6.00
CA ALA A 738 5.31 -12.46 -5.28
C ALA A 738 6.20 -11.21 -5.30
N ASN A 739 6.45 -10.63 -4.13
CA ASN A 739 7.23 -9.40 -3.98
C ASN A 739 8.56 -9.68 -3.27
N TRP A 740 9.67 -9.44 -3.97
CA TRP A 740 11.01 -9.89 -3.59
C TRP A 740 11.88 -8.74 -3.11
N MET A 741 12.12 -8.68 -1.80
CA MET A 741 13.01 -7.70 -1.19
C MET A 741 14.34 -8.36 -0.83
N ALA A 742 15.45 -7.83 -1.33
CA ALA A 742 16.79 -8.37 -1.05
C ALA A 742 17.86 -7.27 -1.03
N ALA A 743 19.00 -7.54 -0.41
CA ALA A 743 20.16 -6.65 -0.42
C ALA A 743 21.20 -7.15 -1.42
N CYS A 744 20.87 -7.10 -2.72
CA CYS A 744 21.72 -7.70 -3.75
C CYS A 744 23.14 -7.11 -3.76
N GLY A 745 24.11 -8.00 -4.00
CA GLY A 745 25.54 -7.71 -3.90
C GLY A 745 26.11 -7.71 -2.47
N GLU A 746 25.30 -7.84 -1.42
CA GLU A 746 25.83 -8.24 -0.11
C GLU A 746 26.21 -9.73 -0.10
N PRO A 747 27.28 -10.12 0.62
CA PRO A 747 27.73 -11.51 0.65
C PRO A 747 26.61 -12.48 1.04
N GLY A 748 26.35 -13.48 0.19
CA GLY A 748 25.37 -14.55 0.39
C GLY A 748 23.93 -14.21 -0.05
N GLU A 749 23.52 -12.94 -0.05
CA GLU A 749 22.11 -12.55 -0.29
C GLU A 749 21.62 -12.88 -1.71
N ASP A 750 22.49 -12.78 -2.72
CA ASP A 750 22.12 -13.11 -4.10
C ASP A 750 21.84 -14.62 -4.28
N ALA A 751 22.64 -15.47 -3.62
CA ALA A 751 22.44 -16.92 -3.66
C ALA A 751 21.17 -17.31 -2.88
N ASP A 752 20.93 -16.66 -1.74
CA ASP A 752 19.70 -16.82 -0.95
C ASP A 752 18.45 -16.42 -1.75
N LEU A 753 18.50 -15.28 -2.47
CA LEU A 753 17.42 -14.84 -3.36
C LEU A 753 17.17 -15.89 -4.46
N TYR A 754 18.23 -16.35 -5.12
CA TYR A 754 18.12 -17.36 -6.18
C TYR A 754 17.48 -18.66 -5.65
N ASP A 755 17.93 -19.17 -4.51
CA ASP A 755 17.40 -20.39 -3.90
C ASP A 755 15.94 -20.24 -3.45
N THR A 756 15.58 -19.06 -2.93
CA THR A 756 14.19 -18.75 -2.56
C THR A 756 13.28 -18.73 -3.79
N VAL A 757 13.69 -18.07 -4.87
CA VAL A 757 12.91 -18.03 -6.12
C VAL A 757 12.79 -19.42 -6.74
N ARG A 758 13.86 -20.23 -6.73
CA ARG A 758 13.81 -21.61 -7.23
C ARG A 758 12.82 -22.46 -6.43
N ALA A 759 12.94 -22.43 -5.10
CA ALA A 759 12.07 -23.20 -4.21
C ALA A 759 10.58 -22.86 -4.40
N VAL A 760 10.26 -21.61 -4.71
CA VAL A 760 8.88 -21.18 -4.93
C VAL A 760 8.42 -21.43 -6.36
N GLY A 761 9.21 -21.00 -7.36
CA GLY A 761 8.82 -20.97 -8.77
C GLY A 761 8.99 -22.28 -9.54
N GLU A 762 9.98 -23.09 -9.19
CA GLU A 762 10.26 -24.38 -9.84
C GLU A 762 9.70 -25.58 -9.06
N GLU A 763 9.52 -25.44 -7.74
CA GLU A 763 9.22 -26.58 -6.86
C GLU A 763 7.83 -26.45 -6.21
N LEU A 764 7.65 -25.53 -5.25
CA LEU A 764 6.45 -25.47 -4.41
C LEU A 764 5.18 -25.07 -5.18
N CYS A 765 5.18 -23.94 -5.89
CA CYS A 765 3.98 -23.45 -6.57
C CYS A 765 3.51 -24.41 -7.68
N PRO A 766 4.41 -25.00 -8.51
CA PRO A 766 4.04 -26.07 -9.42
C PRO A 766 3.43 -27.30 -8.69
N ALA A 767 4.00 -27.72 -7.57
CA ALA A 767 3.45 -28.83 -6.77
C ALA A 767 2.06 -28.53 -6.19
N LEU A 768 1.82 -27.30 -5.73
CA LEU A 768 0.52 -26.83 -5.28
C LEU A 768 -0.45 -26.57 -6.45
N GLY A 769 0.05 -26.44 -7.68
CA GLY A 769 -0.72 -26.02 -8.84
C GLY A 769 -1.20 -24.56 -8.72
N ILE A 770 -0.38 -23.69 -8.14
CA ILE A 770 -0.66 -22.26 -7.97
C ILE A 770 0.21 -21.46 -8.93
N ALA A 771 -0.38 -20.47 -9.61
CA ALA A 771 0.34 -19.58 -10.52
C ALA A 771 0.72 -18.26 -9.84
N ILE A 772 1.87 -17.71 -10.22
CA ILE A 772 2.36 -16.37 -9.82
C ILE A 772 2.32 -15.46 -11.05
N PRO A 773 1.14 -14.94 -11.48
CA PRO A 773 1.02 -14.17 -12.73
C PRO A 773 1.54 -12.73 -12.62
N VAL A 774 1.83 -12.24 -11.41
CA VAL A 774 2.32 -10.88 -11.15
C VAL A 774 3.32 -10.89 -9.99
N GLY A 775 4.17 -9.88 -9.91
CA GLY A 775 5.13 -9.69 -8.83
C GLY A 775 6.02 -8.50 -9.09
N LYS A 776 6.84 -8.14 -8.10
CA LYS A 776 7.85 -7.08 -8.20
C LYS A 776 9.06 -7.38 -7.34
N ASP A 777 10.13 -6.63 -7.52
CA ASP A 777 11.35 -6.75 -6.74
C ASP A 777 11.89 -5.39 -6.27
N SER A 778 12.60 -5.41 -5.14
CA SER A 778 13.32 -4.28 -4.55
C SER A 778 14.65 -4.78 -3.98
N LEU A 779 15.73 -4.53 -4.73
CA LEU A 779 16.99 -5.29 -4.59
C LEU A 779 18.13 -4.53 -3.88
N SER A 780 17.79 -3.46 -3.17
CA SER A 780 18.73 -2.59 -2.46
C SER A 780 18.38 -2.44 -0.96
N MET A 781 17.90 -3.51 -0.32
CA MET A 781 17.38 -3.51 1.05
C MET A 781 18.47 -3.48 2.14
N LYS A 782 19.28 -2.44 2.13
CA LYS A 782 20.33 -2.16 3.12
C LYS A 782 20.44 -0.68 3.44
N THR A 783 20.95 -0.37 4.63
CA THR A 783 21.28 0.99 5.05
C THR A 783 22.70 1.03 5.58
N ALA A 784 23.51 1.97 5.10
CA ALA A 784 24.90 2.15 5.54
C ALA A 784 25.16 3.59 5.99
N TRP A 785 26.00 3.76 7.00
CA TRP A 785 26.43 5.08 7.51
C TRP A 785 27.76 4.96 8.26
N THR A 786 28.31 6.09 8.67
CA THR A 786 29.52 6.16 9.51
C THR A 786 29.15 6.90 10.80
N ASP A 787 29.45 6.30 11.95
CA ASP A 787 29.34 6.93 13.26
C ASP A 787 30.73 7.19 13.87
N GLU A 788 30.80 7.71 15.11
CA GLU A 788 32.08 7.93 15.81
C GLU A 788 32.92 6.65 16.00
N ALA A 789 32.28 5.47 15.98
CA ALA A 789 32.91 4.17 16.11
C ALA A 789 33.30 3.55 14.75
N GLY A 790 32.95 4.18 13.62
CA GLY A 790 33.34 3.79 12.27
C GLY A 790 32.17 3.41 11.36
N PRO A 791 32.43 2.66 10.27
CA PRO A 791 31.38 2.27 9.33
C PRO A 791 30.40 1.27 9.96
N ARG A 792 29.11 1.54 9.78
CA ARG A 792 27.97 0.73 10.23
C ARG A 792 27.08 0.37 9.05
N LYS A 793 26.41 -0.77 9.15
CA LYS A 793 25.36 -1.16 8.20
C LYS A 793 24.33 -2.08 8.84
N VAL A 794 23.09 -1.94 8.38
CA VAL A 794 21.98 -2.87 8.66
C VAL A 794 21.49 -3.43 7.33
N VAL A 795 21.36 -4.75 7.27
CA VAL A 795 21.00 -5.51 6.05
C VAL A 795 19.72 -6.29 6.29
N ALA A 796 18.68 -6.06 5.47
CA ALA A 796 17.46 -6.85 5.58
C ALA A 796 17.73 -8.33 5.21
N PRO A 797 17.03 -9.30 5.83
CA PRO A 797 16.94 -10.65 5.28
C PRO A 797 16.33 -10.62 3.87
N VAL A 798 16.63 -11.63 3.03
CA VAL A 798 15.79 -11.91 1.86
C VAL A 798 14.34 -12.05 2.34
N SER A 799 13.46 -11.27 1.73
CA SER A 799 12.11 -11.03 2.20
C SER A 799 11.14 -11.23 1.06
N LEU A 800 10.56 -12.43 0.97
CA LEU A 800 9.42 -12.69 0.08
C LEU A 800 8.13 -12.34 0.82
N ILE A 801 7.35 -11.43 0.25
CA ILE A 801 5.99 -11.13 0.68
C ILE A 801 5.04 -11.66 -0.38
N VAL A 802 4.17 -12.59 0.01
CA VAL A 802 3.18 -13.22 -0.87
C VAL A 802 1.82 -12.59 -0.60
N SER A 803 1.13 -12.19 -1.67
CA SER A 803 -0.30 -11.85 -1.61
C SER A 803 -1.09 -12.85 -2.46
N ALA A 804 -2.05 -13.53 -1.84
CA ALA A 804 -2.92 -14.50 -2.49
C ALA A 804 -4.27 -13.88 -2.84
N PHE A 805 -4.76 -14.18 -4.04
CA PHE A 805 -6.04 -13.73 -4.58
C PHE A 805 -6.83 -14.94 -5.07
N ALA A 806 -8.14 -14.99 -4.81
CA ALA A 806 -8.99 -16.06 -5.33
C ALA A 806 -10.45 -15.63 -5.54
N PRO A 807 -11.16 -16.19 -6.53
CA PRO A 807 -12.61 -16.08 -6.60
C PRO A 807 -13.26 -16.87 -5.44
N VAL A 808 -14.31 -16.30 -4.85
CA VAL A 808 -15.05 -16.87 -3.72
C VAL A 808 -16.42 -17.35 -4.18
N GLU A 809 -16.75 -18.61 -3.90
CA GLU A 809 -18.02 -19.22 -4.32
C GLU A 809 -19.23 -18.66 -3.53
N ASP A 810 -19.09 -18.53 -2.21
CA ASP A 810 -20.12 -17.97 -1.33
C ASP A 810 -19.50 -17.22 -0.14
N VAL A 811 -19.54 -15.89 -0.17
CA VAL A 811 -18.94 -15.02 0.86
C VAL A 811 -19.51 -15.29 2.27
N ARG A 812 -20.75 -15.79 2.37
CA ARG A 812 -21.43 -16.05 3.65
C ARG A 812 -20.86 -17.24 4.42
N ARG A 813 -20.05 -18.07 3.75
CA ARG A 813 -19.40 -19.25 4.34
C ARG A 813 -17.97 -18.98 4.80
N THR A 814 -17.52 -17.73 4.74
CA THR A 814 -16.22 -17.30 5.26
C THR A 814 -16.14 -17.60 6.75
N LEU A 815 -15.09 -18.31 7.15
CA LEU A 815 -14.81 -18.67 8.54
C LEU A 815 -14.00 -17.56 9.21
N THR A 816 -14.05 -17.49 10.54
CA THR A 816 -13.29 -16.50 11.32
C THR A 816 -12.75 -17.14 12.60
N PRO A 817 -11.80 -16.50 13.29
CA PRO A 817 -11.30 -16.99 14.58
C PRO A 817 -12.30 -16.90 15.74
N GLN A 818 -13.49 -16.33 15.54
CA GLN A 818 -14.48 -16.23 16.61
C GLN A 818 -14.92 -17.62 17.09
N LEU A 819 -14.48 -18.00 18.29
CA LEU A 819 -15.00 -19.18 18.97
C LEU A 819 -16.48 -19.01 19.32
N ARG A 820 -17.26 -20.03 18.99
CA ARG A 820 -18.69 -20.12 19.24
C ARG A 820 -18.95 -20.78 20.58
N THR A 821 -19.60 -20.07 21.49
CA THR A 821 -20.04 -20.57 22.80
C THR A 821 -21.53 -20.95 22.81
N ASP A 822 -22.27 -20.60 21.77
CA ASP A 822 -23.72 -20.78 21.63
C ASP A 822 -24.10 -22.03 20.81
N ARG A 823 -23.14 -22.94 20.59
CA ARG A 823 -23.31 -24.16 19.78
C ARG A 823 -23.23 -25.46 20.58
N GLY A 824 -23.42 -25.36 21.90
CA GLY A 824 -23.23 -26.48 22.83
C GLY A 824 -21.75 -26.84 23.02
N PRO A 825 -21.44 -28.05 23.50
CA PRO A 825 -20.06 -28.50 23.66
C PRO A 825 -19.30 -28.58 22.33
N THR A 826 -18.07 -28.07 22.31
CA THR A 826 -17.19 -28.03 21.12
C THR A 826 -15.79 -28.51 21.44
N ARG A 827 -15.01 -28.85 20.41
CA ARG A 827 -13.58 -29.17 20.50
C ARG A 827 -12.77 -28.33 19.53
N LEU A 828 -11.51 -28.10 19.90
CA LEU A 828 -10.50 -27.44 19.08
C LEU A 828 -9.55 -28.50 18.54
N LEU A 829 -9.48 -28.59 17.22
CA LEU A 829 -8.57 -29.51 16.53
C LEU A 829 -7.50 -28.69 15.82
N LEU A 830 -6.23 -28.98 16.10
CA LEU A 830 -5.10 -28.51 15.32
C LEU A 830 -4.85 -29.50 14.17
N VAL A 831 -4.73 -28.98 12.96
CA VAL A 831 -4.13 -29.70 11.84
C VAL A 831 -2.70 -29.20 11.70
N ASP A 832 -1.75 -29.96 12.28
CA ASP A 832 -0.32 -29.64 12.34
C ASP A 832 0.41 -30.15 11.10
N LEU A 833 0.64 -29.29 10.12
CA LEU A 833 1.36 -29.64 8.89
C LEU A 833 2.87 -29.78 9.11
N GLY A 834 3.38 -29.32 10.26
CA GLY A 834 4.75 -29.56 10.72
C GLY A 834 5.00 -31.00 11.19
N GLY A 835 3.95 -31.82 11.33
CA GLY A 835 4.07 -33.23 11.70
C GLY A 835 4.74 -33.47 13.06
N GLY A 836 4.56 -32.56 14.02
CA GLY A 836 5.15 -32.63 15.35
C GLY A 836 6.64 -32.27 15.44
N ARG A 837 7.25 -31.75 14.36
CA ARG A 837 8.66 -31.32 14.38
C ARG A 837 8.92 -30.15 15.34
N ASN A 838 7.93 -29.27 15.50
CA ASN A 838 7.94 -28.16 16.44
C ASN A 838 9.22 -27.30 16.36
N ARG A 839 9.62 -26.91 15.15
CA ARG A 839 10.85 -26.13 14.91
C ARG A 839 10.70 -24.69 15.40
N LEU A 840 11.73 -24.19 16.10
CA LEU A 840 11.73 -22.88 16.75
C LEU A 840 12.73 -21.88 16.16
N GLY A 841 13.56 -22.30 15.20
CA GLY A 841 14.49 -21.41 14.52
C GLY A 841 13.74 -20.30 13.78
N GLY A 842 14.21 -19.06 13.92
CA GLY A 842 13.65 -17.87 13.28
C GLY A 842 12.27 -17.46 13.80
N SER A 843 11.75 -18.12 14.83
CA SER A 843 10.44 -17.82 15.42
C SER A 843 10.42 -16.48 16.14
N CYS A 844 9.23 -15.90 16.27
CA CYS A 844 8.98 -14.75 17.15
C CYS A 844 9.40 -15.05 18.60
N LEU A 845 9.32 -16.32 19.04
CA LEU A 845 9.77 -16.72 20.36
C LEU A 845 11.28 -16.52 20.50
N ALA A 846 12.09 -17.02 19.56
CA ALA A 846 13.53 -16.81 19.58
C ALA A 846 13.86 -15.30 19.54
N GLN A 847 13.15 -14.54 18.70
CA GLN A 847 13.34 -13.09 18.55
C GLN A 847 13.15 -12.33 19.87
N VAL A 848 12.10 -12.61 20.65
CA VAL A 848 11.84 -11.88 21.92
C VAL A 848 12.83 -12.21 23.04
N TYR A 849 13.74 -13.16 22.81
CA TYR A 849 14.90 -13.45 23.65
C TYR A 849 16.22 -12.98 23.01
N GLY A 850 16.17 -12.24 21.90
CA GLY A 850 17.35 -11.75 21.17
C GLY A 850 18.16 -12.87 20.54
N LYS A 851 17.49 -13.97 20.18
CA LYS A 851 18.07 -15.19 19.62
C LYS A 851 17.46 -15.50 18.26
N LEU A 852 18.11 -16.36 17.49
CA LEU A 852 17.65 -16.82 16.19
C LEU A 852 17.28 -18.31 16.24
N GLY A 853 17.93 -19.13 17.08
CA GLY A 853 17.79 -20.58 17.05
C GLY A 853 18.56 -21.23 15.91
N ASP A 854 18.16 -22.45 15.55
CA ASP A 854 18.90 -23.32 14.62
C ASP A 854 18.04 -23.75 13.43
N VAL A 855 17.04 -24.60 13.65
CA VAL A 855 16.22 -25.17 12.56
C VAL A 855 14.90 -24.40 12.40
N PRO A 856 14.63 -23.77 11.24
CA PRO A 856 13.38 -23.05 11.00
C PRO A 856 12.21 -23.97 10.58
N PRO A 857 10.95 -23.56 10.78
CA PRO A 857 9.80 -24.24 10.18
C PRO A 857 9.86 -24.19 8.64
N ASP A 858 9.25 -25.17 7.98
CA ASP A 858 9.24 -25.31 6.52
C ASP A 858 8.01 -26.12 6.05
N CYS A 859 7.68 -25.98 4.76
CA CYS A 859 6.72 -26.83 4.06
C CYS A 859 7.41 -28.10 3.51
N ASP A 860 7.56 -29.12 4.37
CA ASP A 860 8.23 -30.37 3.99
C ASP A 860 7.43 -31.22 2.98
N ASP A 861 6.10 -31.14 2.97
CA ASP A 861 5.23 -31.84 2.02
C ASP A 861 4.09 -30.93 1.50
N PRO A 862 4.23 -30.37 0.29
CA PRO A 862 3.18 -29.58 -0.36
C PRO A 862 1.86 -30.34 -0.55
N GLY A 863 1.89 -31.68 -0.59
CA GLY A 863 0.72 -32.53 -0.68
C GLY A 863 -0.22 -32.37 0.53
N LEU A 864 0.35 -32.14 1.72
CA LEU A 864 -0.46 -31.91 2.93
C LEU A 864 -1.21 -30.58 2.89
N VAL A 865 -0.63 -29.54 2.27
CA VAL A 865 -1.31 -28.24 2.07
C VAL A 865 -2.48 -28.40 1.11
N ARG A 866 -2.30 -29.14 0.00
CA ARG A 866 -3.39 -29.49 -0.93
C ARG A 866 -4.49 -30.29 -0.22
N ALA A 867 -4.12 -31.28 0.58
CA ALA A 867 -5.05 -32.08 1.36
C ALA A 867 -5.85 -31.24 2.36
N LEU A 868 -5.19 -30.28 3.03
CA LEU A 868 -5.85 -29.33 3.93
C LEU A 868 -6.90 -28.51 3.19
N ALA A 869 -6.53 -27.91 2.05
CA ALA A 869 -7.46 -27.13 1.23
C ALA A 869 -8.71 -27.93 0.86
N GLN A 870 -8.54 -29.17 0.39
CA GLN A 870 -9.64 -30.05 0.03
C GLN A 870 -10.54 -30.42 1.23
N ALA A 871 -9.92 -30.73 2.37
CA ALA A 871 -10.65 -31.09 3.58
C ALA A 871 -11.45 -29.91 4.14
N ILE A 872 -10.85 -28.71 4.22
CA ILE A 872 -11.52 -27.49 4.70
C ILE A 872 -12.70 -27.13 3.78
N THR A 873 -12.52 -27.15 2.46
CA THR A 873 -13.61 -26.88 1.51
C THR A 873 -14.76 -27.88 1.67
N ARG A 874 -14.45 -29.17 1.85
CA ARG A 874 -15.47 -30.18 2.13
C ARG A 874 -16.22 -29.93 3.44
N LEU A 875 -15.49 -29.74 4.54
CA LEU A 875 -16.07 -29.55 5.87
C LEU A 875 -16.89 -28.25 5.98
N ARG A 876 -16.47 -27.19 5.29
CA ARG A 876 -17.23 -25.94 5.15
C ARG A 876 -18.56 -26.19 4.44
N ARG A 877 -18.55 -26.88 3.29
CA ARG A 877 -19.76 -27.22 2.53
C ARG A 877 -20.72 -28.11 3.32
N GLU A 878 -20.20 -28.97 4.18
CA GLU A 878 -20.98 -29.81 5.10
C GLU A 878 -21.47 -29.04 6.34
N GLY A 879 -21.06 -27.78 6.55
CA GLY A 879 -21.48 -26.94 7.67
C GLY A 879 -20.90 -27.39 9.03
N ARG A 880 -19.71 -28.01 9.03
CA ARG A 880 -19.11 -28.64 10.22
C ARG A 880 -18.07 -27.79 10.95
N LEU A 881 -17.66 -26.67 10.37
CA LEU A 881 -16.67 -25.76 10.93
C LEU A 881 -17.37 -24.57 11.60
N LEU A 882 -17.06 -24.32 12.87
CA LEU A 882 -17.63 -23.23 13.66
C LEU A 882 -16.73 -21.99 13.70
N ALA A 883 -15.41 -22.23 13.74
CA ALA A 883 -14.35 -21.22 13.72
C ALA A 883 -13.11 -21.81 13.03
N TYR A 884 -12.27 -20.93 12.51
CA TYR A 884 -11.02 -21.24 11.83
C TYR A 884 -10.01 -20.16 12.15
N HIS A 885 -8.77 -20.54 12.43
CA HIS A 885 -7.66 -19.61 12.51
C HIS A 885 -6.36 -20.33 12.16
N ASP A 886 -5.48 -19.67 11.42
CA ASP A 886 -4.20 -20.25 11.02
C ASP A 886 -3.16 -20.20 12.16
N ARG A 887 -2.08 -21.00 12.02
CA ARG A 887 -0.92 -20.93 12.90
C ARG A 887 0.21 -20.24 12.17
N SER A 888 0.56 -19.05 12.66
CA SER A 888 1.60 -18.18 12.08
C SER A 888 2.52 -17.65 13.19
N ASP A 889 2.70 -16.33 13.31
CA ASP A 889 3.62 -15.71 14.26
C ASP A 889 3.22 -15.97 15.72
N GLY A 890 4.17 -16.43 16.54
CA GLY A 890 3.92 -16.81 17.93
C GLY A 890 3.23 -18.17 18.13
N GLY A 891 2.96 -18.90 17.05
CA GLY A 891 2.56 -20.29 17.06
C GLY A 891 1.16 -20.56 17.62
N LEU A 892 0.92 -21.82 18.01
CA LEU A 892 -0.38 -22.28 18.51
C LEU A 892 -0.88 -21.46 19.71
N PHE A 893 0.03 -20.98 20.56
CA PHE A 893 -0.33 -20.15 21.71
C PHE A 893 -1.06 -18.87 21.29
N VAL A 894 -0.52 -18.15 20.30
CA VAL A 894 -1.12 -16.91 19.80
C VAL A 894 -2.43 -17.21 19.10
N THR A 895 -2.47 -18.22 18.22
CA THR A 895 -3.71 -18.68 17.55
C THR A 895 -4.84 -18.91 18.58
N LEU A 896 -4.57 -19.66 19.66
CA LEU A 896 -5.57 -19.92 20.70
C LEU A 896 -5.97 -18.64 21.46
N CYS A 897 -5.02 -17.74 21.74
CA CYS A 897 -5.31 -16.47 22.40
C CYS A 897 -6.21 -15.59 21.53
N GLU A 898 -5.89 -15.43 20.25
CA GLU A 898 -6.66 -14.60 19.31
C GLU A 898 -8.07 -15.15 19.08
N MET A 899 -8.20 -16.48 18.95
CA MET A 899 -9.49 -17.15 18.95
C MET A 899 -10.30 -16.88 20.24
N ALA A 900 -9.67 -16.97 21.40
CA ALA A 900 -10.30 -16.65 22.69
C ALA A 900 -10.68 -15.16 22.82
N PHE A 901 -9.90 -14.25 22.21
CA PHE A 901 -10.21 -12.83 22.16
C PHE A 901 -11.44 -12.55 21.29
N ALA A 902 -11.49 -13.12 20.09
CA ALA A 902 -12.60 -12.95 19.15
C ALA A 902 -13.91 -13.61 19.61
N GLY A 903 -13.82 -14.76 20.29
CA GLY A 903 -14.96 -15.47 20.89
C GLY A 903 -15.32 -15.03 22.32
N ARG A 904 -14.45 -14.21 22.93
CA ARG A 904 -14.56 -13.74 24.32
C ARG A 904 -14.85 -14.85 25.33
N CYS A 905 -14.17 -15.98 25.20
CA CYS A 905 -14.32 -17.15 26.06
C CYS A 905 -12.99 -17.54 26.72
N GLY A 906 -12.99 -18.60 27.53
CA GLY A 906 -11.75 -19.27 27.94
C GLY A 906 -11.46 -20.50 27.09
N ILE A 907 -10.23 -20.99 27.23
CA ILE A 907 -9.76 -22.21 26.59
C ILE A 907 -9.00 -23.03 27.64
N GLU A 908 -9.29 -24.32 27.69
CA GLU A 908 -8.43 -25.31 28.32
C GLU A 908 -7.76 -26.12 27.21
N ALA A 909 -6.45 -25.94 27.05
CA ALA A 909 -5.66 -26.60 26.03
C ALA A 909 -4.88 -27.79 26.62
N SER A 910 -4.72 -28.85 25.85
CA SER A 910 -3.88 -30.00 26.18
C SER A 910 -3.09 -30.43 24.96
N LEU A 911 -1.77 -30.51 25.09
CA LEU A 911 -0.87 -30.74 23.95
C LEU A 911 -0.42 -32.20 23.84
N GLY A 912 -0.68 -33.03 24.86
CA GLY A 912 -0.16 -34.40 24.96
C GLY A 912 1.35 -34.48 25.25
N GLU A 913 2.07 -33.35 25.24
CA GLU A 913 3.52 -33.29 25.45
C GLU A 913 3.88 -33.24 26.94
N SER A 914 4.94 -33.94 27.34
CA SER A 914 5.47 -33.93 28.71
C SER A 914 6.86 -33.29 28.76
N GLY A 915 7.09 -32.45 29.77
CA GLY A 915 8.34 -31.72 29.92
C GLY A 915 8.29 -30.32 29.31
N GLN A 916 8.93 -29.36 29.98
CA GLN A 916 8.82 -27.94 29.69
C GLN A 916 9.27 -27.57 28.27
N ALA A 917 10.38 -28.14 27.79
CA ALA A 917 10.90 -27.89 26.45
C ALA A 917 9.94 -28.35 25.35
N ALA A 918 9.37 -29.56 25.48
CA ALA A 918 8.44 -30.12 24.49
C ALA A 918 7.12 -29.34 24.46
N VAL A 919 6.60 -28.94 25.64
CA VAL A 919 5.43 -28.07 25.74
C VAL A 919 5.71 -26.71 25.11
N ALA A 920 6.84 -26.07 25.41
CA ALA A 920 7.22 -24.79 24.83
C ALA A 920 7.31 -24.87 23.30
N ALA A 921 7.98 -25.90 22.78
CA ALA A 921 8.10 -26.12 21.34
C ALA A 921 6.72 -26.32 20.69
N ALA A 922 5.85 -27.16 21.25
CA ALA A 922 4.51 -27.38 20.70
C ALA A 922 3.61 -26.13 20.75
N LEU A 923 3.77 -25.26 21.75
CA LEU A 923 3.01 -24.01 21.86
C LEU A 923 3.48 -22.93 20.88
N PHE A 924 4.78 -22.78 20.73
CA PHE A 924 5.37 -21.58 20.12
C PHE A 924 6.02 -21.84 18.76
N ALA A 925 6.10 -23.09 18.29
CA ALA A 925 6.54 -23.38 16.95
C ALA A 925 5.59 -22.77 15.91
N GLU A 926 6.18 -22.14 14.91
CA GLU A 926 5.50 -21.42 13.83
C GLU A 926 5.41 -22.27 12.56
N GLU A 927 5.26 -23.58 12.76
CA GLU A 927 4.98 -24.55 11.70
C GLU A 927 3.62 -24.24 11.05
N LEU A 928 3.45 -24.58 9.77
CA LEU A 928 2.16 -24.43 9.10
C LEU A 928 1.07 -25.26 9.79
N GLY A 929 -0.14 -24.73 9.83
CA GLY A 929 -1.28 -25.44 10.40
C GLY A 929 -2.48 -24.54 10.65
N VAL A 930 -3.58 -25.14 11.09
CA VAL A 930 -4.82 -24.43 11.39
C VAL A 930 -5.48 -25.01 12.64
N VAL A 931 -6.12 -24.16 13.43
CA VAL A 931 -7.03 -24.57 14.49
C VAL A 931 -8.46 -24.41 14.01
N ILE A 932 -9.22 -25.49 14.03
CA ILE A 932 -10.66 -25.50 13.73
C ILE A 932 -11.47 -25.79 14.99
N GLN A 933 -12.55 -25.05 15.17
CA GLN A 933 -13.56 -25.37 16.17
C GLN A 933 -14.67 -26.18 15.53
N VAL A 934 -15.03 -27.30 16.16
CA VAL A 934 -16.09 -28.19 15.70
C VAL A 934 -17.01 -28.57 16.85
N ALA A 935 -18.28 -28.88 16.55
CA ALA A 935 -19.19 -29.43 17.54
C ALA A 935 -18.67 -30.78 18.06
N GLU A 936 -18.84 -31.07 19.34
CA GLU A 936 -18.34 -32.32 19.95
C GLU A 936 -18.88 -33.58 19.24
N GLY A 937 -20.15 -33.55 18.81
CA GLY A 937 -20.76 -34.64 18.04
C GLY A 937 -20.18 -34.85 16.64
N ASP A 938 -19.47 -33.85 16.09
CA ASP A 938 -18.94 -33.87 14.72
C ASP A 938 -17.45 -34.25 14.68
N VAL A 939 -16.76 -34.34 15.82
CA VAL A 939 -15.32 -34.63 15.90
C VAL A 939 -14.96 -35.90 15.14
N ALA A 940 -15.70 -37.00 15.33
CA ALA A 940 -15.40 -38.27 14.66
C ALA A 940 -15.50 -38.16 13.12
N HIS A 941 -16.51 -37.44 12.63
CA HIS A 941 -16.71 -37.22 11.19
C HIS A 941 -15.64 -36.30 10.62
N VAL A 942 -15.33 -35.19 11.31
CA VAL A 942 -14.28 -34.26 10.91
C VAL A 942 -12.92 -34.95 10.83
N SER A 943 -12.55 -35.72 11.86
CA SER A 943 -11.32 -36.50 11.89
C SER A 943 -11.27 -37.57 10.80
N GLU A 944 -12.40 -38.21 10.45
CA GLU A 944 -12.48 -39.13 9.31
C GLU A 944 -12.22 -38.42 7.98
N VAL A 945 -12.82 -37.24 7.77
CA VAL A 945 -12.59 -36.45 6.55
C VAL A 945 -11.11 -36.06 6.43
N LEU A 946 -10.52 -35.57 7.51
CA LEU A 946 -9.10 -35.19 7.54
C LEU A 946 -8.20 -36.41 7.28
N ARG A 947 -8.47 -37.55 7.93
CA ARG A 947 -7.70 -38.79 7.72
C ARG A 947 -7.83 -39.32 6.29
N SER A 948 -9.04 -39.29 5.73
CA SER A 948 -9.32 -39.68 4.33
C SER A 948 -8.61 -38.79 3.32
N ALA A 949 -8.33 -37.52 3.67
CA ALA A 949 -7.52 -36.60 2.88
C ALA A 949 -6.00 -36.82 3.04
N GLY A 950 -5.57 -37.73 3.94
CA GLY A 950 -4.16 -38.00 4.22
C GLY A 950 -3.57 -37.21 5.40
N LEU A 951 -4.40 -36.47 6.14
CA LEU A 951 -3.97 -35.63 7.27
C LEU A 951 -4.05 -36.34 8.63
N GLY A 952 -4.30 -37.65 8.66
CA GLY A 952 -4.62 -38.39 9.89
C GLY A 952 -3.61 -38.16 11.02
N ASP A 953 -2.32 -38.24 10.70
CA ASP A 953 -1.22 -38.07 11.66
C ASP A 953 -0.93 -36.59 12.01
N CYS A 954 -1.53 -35.65 11.26
CA CYS A 954 -1.43 -34.22 11.49
C CYS A 954 -2.53 -33.70 12.46
N VAL A 955 -3.60 -34.45 12.70
CA VAL A 955 -4.73 -33.97 13.52
C VAL A 955 -4.49 -34.24 14.99
N ARG A 956 -4.61 -33.19 15.81
CA ARG A 956 -4.55 -33.27 17.28
C ARG A 956 -5.74 -32.52 17.88
N GLU A 957 -6.44 -33.14 18.82
CA GLU A 957 -7.37 -32.39 19.69
C GLU A 957 -6.52 -31.60 20.68
N VAL A 958 -6.53 -30.27 20.56
CA VAL A 958 -5.64 -29.38 21.34
C VAL A 958 -6.36 -28.67 22.47
N GLY A 959 -7.69 -28.74 22.54
CA GLY A 959 -8.41 -28.14 23.65
C GLY A 959 -9.91 -28.07 23.48
N ARG A 960 -10.54 -27.38 24.44
CA ARG A 960 -11.97 -27.09 24.47
C ARG A 960 -12.23 -25.67 24.96
N VAL A 961 -13.37 -25.13 24.56
CA VAL A 961 -13.88 -23.86 25.07
C VAL A 961 -14.45 -24.06 26.47
N VAL A 962 -14.14 -23.16 27.39
CA VAL A 962 -14.64 -23.18 28.77
C VAL A 962 -15.31 -21.85 29.15
N GLU A 963 -16.27 -21.91 30.07
CA GLU A 963 -16.97 -20.71 30.57
C GLU A 963 -16.08 -19.79 31.41
N ALA A 964 -15.06 -20.36 32.08
CA ALA A 964 -14.09 -19.58 32.83
C ALA A 964 -13.34 -18.63 31.88
N GLY A 965 -13.20 -17.35 32.22
CA GLY A 965 -12.48 -16.37 31.39
C GLY A 965 -10.95 -16.51 31.43
N ARG A 966 -10.43 -17.74 31.31
CA ARG A 966 -9.00 -18.07 31.40
C ARG A 966 -8.54 -18.90 30.22
N VAL A 967 -7.26 -18.75 29.88
CA VAL A 967 -6.54 -19.64 28.97
C VAL A 967 -5.59 -20.46 29.84
N SER A 968 -5.77 -21.78 29.85
CA SER A 968 -4.92 -22.74 30.56
C SER A 968 -4.32 -23.76 29.59
N VAL A 969 -3.09 -24.19 29.88
CA VAL A 969 -2.40 -25.24 29.13
C VAL A 969 -2.03 -26.35 30.10
N LEU A 970 -2.40 -27.58 29.75
CA LEU A 970 -2.09 -28.80 30.48
C LEU A 970 -0.99 -29.59 29.75
N ASP A 971 -0.03 -30.13 30.52
CA ASP A 971 0.94 -31.10 30.01
C ASP A 971 0.29 -32.48 29.78
N GLY A 972 1.05 -33.42 29.21
CA GLY A 972 0.60 -34.79 28.94
C GLY A 972 0.23 -35.59 30.20
N GLY A 973 0.64 -35.13 31.38
CA GLY A 973 0.22 -35.68 32.68
C GLY A 973 -1.06 -35.03 33.24
N GLY A 974 -1.65 -34.07 32.52
CA GLY A 974 -2.83 -33.31 32.95
C GLY A 974 -2.52 -32.22 33.97
N ARG A 975 -1.24 -31.87 34.19
CA ARG A 975 -0.86 -30.80 35.11
C ARG A 975 -0.88 -29.46 34.38
N GLU A 976 -1.46 -28.44 35.03
CA GLU A 976 -1.44 -27.07 34.52
C GLU A 976 -0.01 -26.51 34.52
N VAL A 977 0.48 -26.16 33.33
CA VAL A 977 1.84 -25.62 33.10
C VAL A 977 1.82 -24.13 32.73
N PHE A 978 0.68 -23.63 32.27
CA PHE A 978 0.44 -22.21 32.06
C PHE A 978 -1.02 -21.87 32.35
N THR A 979 -1.27 -20.71 32.95
CA THR A 979 -2.62 -20.21 33.22
C THR A 979 -2.63 -18.69 33.34
N ALA A 980 -3.53 -18.02 32.64
CA ALA A 980 -3.76 -16.59 32.76
C ALA A 980 -5.22 -16.25 32.46
N SER A 981 -5.72 -15.14 33.00
CA SER A 981 -7.02 -14.64 32.55
C SER A 981 -6.91 -14.14 31.11
N ARG A 982 -7.99 -14.32 30.33
CA ARG A 982 -8.10 -13.76 28.98
C ARG A 982 -7.87 -12.24 29.00
N THR A 983 -8.34 -11.57 30.04
CA THR A 983 -8.16 -10.11 30.21
C THR A 983 -6.69 -9.72 30.38
N GLU A 984 -5.89 -10.45 31.17
CA GLU A 984 -4.45 -10.18 31.29
C GLU A 984 -3.73 -10.35 29.95
N LEU A 985 -4.06 -11.42 29.21
CA LEU A 985 -3.47 -11.67 27.89
C LEU A 985 -3.89 -10.62 26.88
N ARG A 986 -5.18 -10.26 26.84
CA ARG A 986 -5.69 -9.20 25.96
C ARG A 986 -5.05 -7.84 26.26
N ARG A 987 -4.78 -7.53 27.54
CA ARG A 987 -4.07 -6.32 27.94
C ARG A 987 -2.66 -6.25 27.41
N ALA A 988 -1.92 -7.36 27.48
CA ALA A 988 -0.57 -7.44 26.93
C ALA A 988 -0.59 -7.32 25.39
N TRP A 989 -1.50 -8.04 24.74
CA TRP A 989 -1.67 -8.01 23.28
C TRP A 989 -2.05 -6.62 22.76
N SER A 990 -2.91 -5.89 23.47
CA SER A 990 -3.40 -4.57 23.04
C SER A 990 -2.45 -3.41 23.40
N GLU A 991 -1.37 -3.69 24.15
CA GLU A 991 -0.48 -2.66 24.70
C GLU A 991 0.24 -1.87 23.60
N THR A 992 0.73 -2.55 22.55
CA THR A 992 1.41 -1.91 21.42
C THR A 992 0.48 -0.94 20.69
N SER A 993 -0.73 -1.38 20.31
CA SER A 993 -1.72 -0.52 19.65
C SER A 993 -2.08 0.68 20.52
N TRP A 994 -2.34 0.47 21.81
CA TRP A 994 -2.64 1.56 22.74
C TRP A 994 -1.53 2.60 22.80
N ARG A 995 -0.27 2.18 22.94
CA ARG A 995 0.87 3.10 23.02
C ARG A 995 1.11 3.83 21.70
N MET A 996 0.96 3.15 20.57
CA MET A 996 1.06 3.78 19.24
C MET A 996 -0.02 4.84 19.04
N GLN A 997 -1.29 4.53 19.38
CA GLN A 997 -2.38 5.50 19.33
C GLN A 997 -2.16 6.64 20.32
N ALA A 998 -1.69 6.40 21.55
CA ALA A 998 -1.43 7.47 22.51
C ALA A 998 -0.30 8.42 22.06
N LEU A 999 0.65 7.93 21.27
CA LEU A 999 1.68 8.76 20.64
C LEU A 999 1.15 9.54 19.43
N ARG A 1000 0.30 8.92 18.61
CA ARG A 1000 -0.17 9.46 17.33
C ARG A 1000 -1.42 10.33 17.46
N ASP A 1001 -2.37 9.91 18.28
CA ASP A 1001 -3.75 10.40 18.36
C ASP A 1001 -3.99 11.13 19.69
N ASN A 1002 -5.25 11.40 20.03
CA ASN A 1002 -5.58 11.91 21.37
C ASN A 1002 -5.34 10.79 22.41
N PRO A 1003 -4.42 10.96 23.38
CA PRO A 1003 -4.08 9.93 24.34
C PRO A 1003 -5.25 9.52 25.26
N GLU A 1004 -6.21 10.41 25.50
CA GLU A 1004 -7.41 10.08 26.27
C GLU A 1004 -8.28 9.08 25.52
N CYS A 1005 -8.53 9.32 24.23
CA CYS A 1005 -9.28 8.39 23.37
C CYS A 1005 -8.58 7.03 23.26
N ALA A 1006 -7.24 7.02 23.10
CA ALA A 1006 -6.46 5.78 23.08
C ALA A 1006 -6.61 4.99 24.39
N HIS A 1007 -6.62 5.68 25.54
CA HIS A 1007 -6.82 5.05 26.84
C HIS A 1007 -8.24 4.49 27.00
N GLU A 1008 -9.27 5.23 26.58
CA GLU A 1008 -10.66 4.78 26.61
C GLU A 1008 -10.87 3.52 25.75
N GLU A 1009 -10.29 3.49 24.55
CA GLU A 1009 -10.35 2.31 23.68
C GLU A 1009 -9.69 1.09 24.35
N TYR A 1010 -8.48 1.25 24.90
CA TYR A 1010 -7.77 0.19 25.61
C TYR A 1010 -8.54 -0.31 26.84
N ALA A 1011 -9.13 0.61 27.62
CA ALA A 1011 -9.93 0.29 28.78
C ALA A 1011 -11.17 -0.54 28.39
N ARG A 1012 -11.90 -0.12 27.35
CA ARG A 1012 -13.05 -0.87 26.82
C ARG A 1012 -12.65 -2.24 26.29
N ALA A 1013 -11.62 -2.31 25.44
CA ALA A 1013 -11.17 -3.56 24.81
C ALA A 1013 -10.72 -4.61 25.84
N THR A 1014 -10.37 -4.17 27.05
CA THR A 1014 -9.89 -5.02 28.14
C THR A 1014 -10.85 -5.10 29.32
N ASP A 1015 -12.04 -4.50 29.25
CA ASP A 1015 -13.11 -4.72 30.22
C ASP A 1015 -13.61 -6.17 30.05
N PRO A 1016 -13.66 -7.02 31.10
CA PRO A 1016 -14.24 -8.36 31.01
C PRO A 1016 -15.76 -8.38 30.80
N ASN A 1017 -16.49 -7.30 31.10
CA ASN A 1017 -17.96 -7.25 31.12
C ASN A 1017 -18.63 -6.62 29.88
N ASP A 1018 -17.87 -6.01 28.99
CA ASP A 1018 -18.37 -5.50 27.71
C ASP A 1018 -19.13 -6.58 26.89
N PRO A 1019 -20.44 -6.41 26.63
CA PRO A 1019 -21.26 -7.39 25.93
C PRO A 1019 -20.97 -7.45 24.42
N GLY A 1020 -20.19 -6.51 23.88
CA GLY A 1020 -19.98 -6.35 22.45
C GLY A 1020 -21.21 -5.80 21.71
N LEU A 1021 -21.08 -5.69 20.40
CA LEU A 1021 -22.16 -5.26 19.50
C LEU A 1021 -23.34 -6.22 19.57
N HIS A 1022 -24.52 -5.68 19.85
CA HIS A 1022 -25.79 -6.41 19.87
C HIS A 1022 -26.91 -5.52 19.35
N ALA A 1023 -27.94 -6.13 18.75
CA ALA A 1023 -29.08 -5.42 18.19
C ALA A 1023 -30.34 -5.66 19.01
N ARG A 1024 -31.13 -4.59 19.22
CA ARG A 1024 -32.52 -4.67 19.67
C ARG A 1024 -33.42 -4.14 18.57
N LEU A 1025 -34.11 -5.06 17.88
CA LEU A 1025 -34.96 -4.71 16.74
C LEU A 1025 -36.37 -4.31 17.23
N THR A 1026 -36.86 -3.16 16.75
CA THR A 1026 -38.22 -2.65 17.01
C THR A 1026 -39.18 -2.90 15.84
N TYR A 1027 -38.71 -3.58 14.80
CA TYR A 1027 -39.41 -3.92 13.57
C TYR A 1027 -38.97 -5.32 13.11
N ASP A 1028 -39.70 -5.91 12.16
CA ASP A 1028 -39.29 -7.15 11.50
C ASP A 1028 -38.34 -6.84 10.34
N PRO A 1029 -37.05 -7.21 10.41
CA PRO A 1029 -36.09 -6.96 9.33
C PRO A 1029 -36.39 -7.73 8.03
N ALA A 1030 -37.20 -8.79 8.09
CA ALA A 1030 -37.67 -9.50 6.90
C ALA A 1030 -38.91 -8.84 6.27
N GLY A 1031 -39.57 -7.91 6.98
CA GLY A 1031 -40.76 -7.21 6.51
C GLY A 1031 -40.41 -6.10 5.50
N ASP A 1032 -40.50 -6.42 4.20
CA ASP A 1032 -40.34 -5.41 3.14
C ASP A 1032 -41.58 -4.52 3.02
N VAL A 1033 -41.53 -3.36 3.67
CA VAL A 1033 -42.59 -2.34 3.63
C VAL A 1033 -42.71 -1.64 2.27
N ALA A 1034 -41.67 -1.72 1.42
CA ALA A 1034 -41.66 -1.12 0.09
C ALA A 1034 -42.29 -2.03 -0.97
N ALA A 1035 -42.35 -3.34 -0.72
CA ALA A 1035 -42.87 -4.34 -1.67
C ALA A 1035 -44.23 -3.98 -2.32
N PRO A 1036 -45.25 -3.48 -1.60
CA PRO A 1036 -46.52 -3.09 -2.21
C PRO A 1036 -46.38 -1.97 -3.25
N TYR A 1037 -45.44 -1.05 -3.06
CA TYR A 1037 -45.16 0.07 -3.98
C TYR A 1037 -44.33 -0.41 -5.18
N VAL A 1038 -43.32 -1.25 -4.93
CA VAL A 1038 -42.49 -1.86 -5.98
C VAL A 1038 -43.36 -2.68 -6.94
N ALA A 1039 -44.34 -3.42 -6.42
CA ALA A 1039 -45.25 -4.24 -7.21
C ALA A 1039 -46.15 -3.44 -8.18
N VAL A 1040 -46.38 -2.14 -7.93
CA VAL A 1040 -47.10 -1.25 -8.87
C VAL A 1040 -46.27 -0.98 -10.13
N GLY A 1041 -44.95 -1.18 -10.07
CA GLY A 1041 -44.04 -1.03 -11.21
C GLY A 1041 -43.63 0.42 -11.51
N VAL A 1042 -44.04 1.39 -10.70
CA VAL A 1042 -43.62 2.80 -10.83
C VAL A 1042 -42.40 3.05 -9.95
N ARG A 1043 -41.28 3.43 -10.59
CA ARG A 1043 -40.02 3.76 -9.89
C ARG A 1043 -39.82 5.28 -9.87
N PRO A 1044 -40.01 5.96 -8.72
CA PRO A 1044 -39.82 7.40 -8.65
C PRO A 1044 -38.34 7.78 -8.80
N PRO A 1045 -38.00 8.80 -9.61
CA PRO A 1045 -36.62 9.23 -9.77
C PRO A 1045 -36.10 9.91 -8.50
N VAL A 1046 -34.89 9.54 -8.10
CA VAL A 1046 -34.13 10.14 -7.00
C VAL A 1046 -32.77 10.59 -7.51
N ALA A 1047 -32.40 11.84 -7.23
CA ALA A 1047 -31.09 12.36 -7.60
C ALA A 1047 -30.03 11.82 -6.63
N ILE A 1048 -29.10 11.01 -7.14
CA ILE A 1048 -27.89 10.59 -6.43
C ILE A 1048 -26.86 11.68 -6.68
N LEU A 1049 -26.81 12.65 -5.77
CA LEU A 1049 -26.03 13.87 -5.92
C LEU A 1049 -24.58 13.63 -5.52
N ARG A 1050 -23.65 14.00 -6.42
CA ARG A 1050 -22.21 13.93 -6.16
C ARG A 1050 -21.44 15.13 -6.71
N GLU A 1051 -20.30 15.39 -6.07
CA GLU A 1051 -19.29 16.36 -6.49
C GLU A 1051 -17.97 15.62 -6.76
N GLN A 1052 -16.98 16.30 -7.35
CA GLN A 1052 -15.61 15.78 -7.45
C GLN A 1052 -15.10 15.33 -6.07
N GLY A 1053 -14.45 14.16 -6.01
CA GLY A 1053 -13.99 13.54 -4.75
C GLY A 1053 -15.04 12.74 -3.96
N VAL A 1054 -16.33 12.81 -4.33
CA VAL A 1054 -17.35 11.90 -3.79
C VAL A 1054 -17.04 10.47 -4.25
N ASN A 1055 -17.18 9.50 -3.34
CA ASN A 1055 -16.79 8.12 -3.61
C ASN A 1055 -17.79 7.05 -3.18
N SER A 1056 -18.89 7.43 -2.51
CA SER A 1056 -19.91 6.51 -1.98
C SER A 1056 -21.26 6.55 -2.72
N GLN A 1057 -21.25 6.96 -4.00
CA GLN A 1057 -22.48 7.14 -4.79
C GLN A 1057 -23.09 5.84 -5.31
N VAL A 1058 -22.27 4.81 -5.54
CA VAL A 1058 -22.70 3.59 -6.26
C VAL A 1058 -23.54 2.69 -5.35
N GLU A 1059 -23.08 2.47 -4.12
CA GLU A 1059 -23.80 1.75 -3.07
C GLU A 1059 -25.06 2.50 -2.64
N MET A 1060 -25.02 3.84 -2.63
CA MET A 1060 -26.19 4.66 -2.35
C MET A 1060 -27.25 4.44 -3.43
N ALA A 1061 -26.86 4.48 -4.71
CA ALA A 1061 -27.75 4.16 -5.82
C ALA A 1061 -28.32 2.74 -5.72
N ALA A 1062 -27.48 1.74 -5.38
CA ALA A 1062 -27.92 0.36 -5.21
C ALA A 1062 -28.95 0.21 -4.07
N ALA A 1063 -28.77 0.91 -2.95
CA ALA A 1063 -29.71 0.90 -1.83
C ALA A 1063 -31.08 1.50 -2.24
N PHE A 1064 -31.08 2.66 -2.90
CA PHE A 1064 -32.32 3.26 -3.43
C PHE A 1064 -32.98 2.41 -4.50
N HIS A 1065 -32.19 1.75 -5.35
CA HIS A 1065 -32.70 0.79 -6.33
C HIS A 1065 -33.42 -0.38 -5.63
N ARG A 1066 -32.83 -0.95 -4.58
CA ARG A 1066 -33.47 -2.02 -3.80
C ARG A 1066 -34.79 -1.56 -3.17
N ALA A 1067 -34.88 -0.29 -2.75
CA ALA A 1067 -36.10 0.31 -2.19
C ALA A 1067 -37.17 0.71 -3.24
N GLY A 1068 -36.92 0.47 -4.54
CA GLY A 1068 -37.90 0.71 -5.61
C GLY A 1068 -37.78 2.04 -6.36
N PHE A 1069 -36.74 2.85 -6.09
CA PHE A 1069 -36.52 4.12 -6.78
C PHE A 1069 -35.81 3.94 -8.12
N ASP A 1070 -35.88 4.96 -8.97
CA ASP A 1070 -34.99 5.11 -10.12
C ASP A 1070 -33.83 6.04 -9.74
N PRO A 1071 -32.69 5.51 -9.25
CA PRO A 1071 -31.54 6.32 -8.89
C PRO A 1071 -30.87 6.90 -10.13
N VAL A 1072 -30.70 8.22 -10.17
CA VAL A 1072 -30.09 8.93 -11.30
C VAL A 1072 -28.79 9.57 -10.85
N ASP A 1073 -27.70 9.35 -11.57
CA ASP A 1073 -26.42 10.01 -11.37
C ASP A 1073 -26.55 11.50 -11.71
N VAL A 1074 -26.40 12.35 -10.69
CA VAL A 1074 -26.44 13.82 -10.84
C VAL A 1074 -25.14 14.39 -10.29
N HIS A 1075 -24.22 14.71 -11.19
CA HIS A 1075 -23.01 15.43 -10.82
C HIS A 1075 -23.34 16.92 -10.68
N MET A 1076 -22.68 17.62 -9.75
CA MET A 1076 -22.74 19.09 -9.67
C MET A 1076 -22.46 19.80 -11.01
N THR A 1077 -21.65 19.26 -11.93
CA THR A 1077 -21.52 19.84 -13.28
C THR A 1077 -22.84 19.81 -14.05
N ASP A 1078 -23.64 18.76 -13.89
CA ASP A 1078 -24.91 18.59 -14.59
C ASP A 1078 -25.89 19.70 -14.17
N LEU A 1079 -25.86 20.08 -12.90
CA LEU A 1079 -26.65 21.21 -12.37
C LEU A 1079 -26.11 22.56 -12.85
N ILE A 1080 -24.80 22.79 -12.76
CA ILE A 1080 -24.17 24.06 -13.15
C ILE A 1080 -24.35 24.33 -14.66
N ALA A 1081 -24.24 23.30 -15.49
CA ALA A 1081 -24.42 23.40 -16.93
C ALA A 1081 -25.90 23.34 -17.38
N GLY A 1082 -26.85 23.14 -16.46
CA GLY A 1082 -28.28 23.03 -16.77
C GLY A 1082 -28.66 21.77 -17.55
N ARG A 1083 -27.86 20.70 -17.49
CA ARG A 1083 -28.17 19.38 -18.09
C ARG A 1083 -29.29 18.66 -17.35
N VAL A 1084 -29.39 18.90 -16.03
CA VAL A 1084 -30.39 18.32 -15.15
C VAL A 1084 -30.97 19.41 -14.25
N SER A 1085 -32.26 19.31 -13.93
CA SER A 1085 -32.95 20.19 -12.97
C SER A 1085 -33.50 19.39 -11.81
N LEU A 1086 -33.38 19.90 -10.58
CA LEU A 1086 -33.82 19.19 -9.38
C LEU A 1086 -35.34 19.05 -9.28
N ASP A 1087 -36.12 19.86 -10.01
CA ASP A 1087 -37.59 19.80 -10.04
C ASP A 1087 -38.14 18.54 -10.75
N THR A 1088 -37.30 17.80 -11.47
CA THR A 1088 -37.68 16.53 -12.11
C THR A 1088 -37.63 15.33 -11.16
N PHE A 1089 -37.15 15.50 -9.92
CA PHE A 1089 -36.96 14.42 -8.96
C PHE A 1089 -37.99 14.44 -7.83
N ARG A 1090 -38.26 13.27 -7.25
CA ARG A 1090 -39.10 13.16 -6.04
C ARG A 1090 -38.30 13.37 -4.76
N GLY A 1091 -36.98 13.21 -4.83
CA GLY A 1091 -36.06 13.45 -3.73
C GLY A 1091 -34.62 13.46 -4.24
N LEU A 1092 -33.70 13.81 -3.36
CA LEU A 1092 -32.27 13.76 -3.61
C LEU A 1092 -31.55 13.20 -2.40
N VAL A 1093 -30.38 12.63 -2.61
CA VAL A 1093 -29.44 12.23 -1.57
C VAL A 1093 -28.06 12.77 -1.92
N ALA A 1094 -27.41 13.45 -0.98
CA ALA A 1094 -26.00 13.86 -1.11
C ALA A 1094 -25.12 12.72 -0.61
N CYS A 1095 -24.26 12.19 -1.47
CA CYS A 1095 -23.45 11.01 -1.19
C CYS A 1095 -22.20 11.34 -0.36
N GLY A 1096 -21.67 10.32 0.32
CA GLY A 1096 -20.44 10.42 1.11
C GLY A 1096 -19.16 10.37 0.26
N GLY A 1097 -18.06 10.82 0.86
CA GLY A 1097 -16.73 10.82 0.27
C GLY A 1097 -15.91 12.02 0.72
N PHE A 1098 -14.88 12.35 -0.05
CA PHE A 1098 -13.96 13.44 0.25
C PHE A 1098 -14.03 14.48 -0.86
N SER A 1099 -15.14 15.22 -0.91
CA SER A 1099 -15.27 16.29 -1.88
C SER A 1099 -14.24 17.40 -1.59
N TYR A 1100 -13.34 17.62 -2.56
CA TYR A 1100 -12.16 18.51 -2.51
C TYR A 1100 -11.04 18.07 -1.55
#